data_AF-A0A238C132-F1
#
_entry.id   AF-A0A238C132-F1
#
_cell.length_a   1.000
_cell.length_b   1.000
_cell.length_c   1.000
_cell.angle_alpha   90.00
_cell.angle_beta   90.00
_cell.angle_gamma   90.00
#
_symmetry.space_group_name_H-M   'P 1'
#
loop_
_entity.id
_entity.type
_entity.pdbx_description
1 polymer ?
#
loop_
_entity_poly.entity_id
_entity_poly.type
_entity_poly.pdbx_seq_one_letter_code
_entity_poly.pdbx_strand_id
1 'polypeptide(L)'
;MEDIKVSSVDEANYNGFDWLLKNAPYVEVDPEKIKIIETPTDFYEKLLHLIRNAKERIVISTLYLGNGSYEEALVDELKRALDMNSNLKMNILLDCLRCTRGGVENSSVLLLKRLVPRASVYLFHTPSLRGLKKMVLPERVNEVIGLQHMKLLLFDNHIIFTGANLSSIYFTNRVDRYILIEHCPQLADFVDSLVEAVGSCSFMLNTRGTISLAKRCDVHPFKGSLEAYKSMLYNRVMSTLNAFSKKSGSRSSFIAGTRIYPLLQMGIFVRYKILILVLSNSAVFQNHELSLTLSSGYFNFTDCYTDLVANQNCLEMDIVYGSPQANGFYQASGLFGFIPLMYVYISYLFYKIIGRNIRLFEYNKPGWSYHAKGLWIDSEQSSLSATMIGSSNFGHRSVHRDLEAQFFIITYNEKLKISLQEERLRILNYATKVDAAVFLRRDHFVPLWIHMVVLQGLVFGRVLMEALARNGAATAATNVHLFHRNRTQRRGMMHHGFKHTTNPYESRELLQRLGRCSARHLSSRTTALLSSKSLKELLKDEVWIPVYRFRGIHYSVVAAKMKLALTISSIALIPYKCWQYLEDAVSINHLASISAFASFTTLAFIFFCRFFYGLIGVISMNESNEYIRIGYLSFWGSRRNKYMRLEDVIPLNESSTGINSKIVRFRQYSSNEVLNLSLFNAELLDQERAAVLFGDTSIFSSSAKKMG
;
A
#
# COMPACT_ATOMS: atom_id res chain seq x y z
N MET A 1 25.76 -15.32 3.65
CA MET A 1 25.23 -16.67 3.42
C MET A 1 24.31 -16.55 2.22
N GLU A 2 24.72 -17.18 1.12
CA GLU A 2 24.01 -17.22 -0.17
C GLU A 2 22.63 -17.88 -0.03
N ASP A 3 21.74 -17.64 -0.99
CA ASP A 3 20.49 -18.37 -1.18
C ASP A 3 20.71 -19.87 -0.90
N ILE A 4 19.81 -20.48 -0.14
CA ILE A 4 19.84 -21.92 0.16
C ILE A 4 19.86 -22.66 -1.18
N LYS A 5 21.04 -23.18 -1.56
CA LYS A 5 21.18 -24.09 -2.70
C LYS A 5 20.47 -25.38 -2.32
N VAL A 6 19.33 -25.62 -2.95
CA VAL A 6 18.67 -26.93 -2.93
C VAL A 6 19.56 -27.87 -3.72
N SER A 7 20.48 -28.56 -3.03
CA SER A 7 21.14 -29.74 -3.58
C SER A 7 20.09 -30.84 -3.73
N SER A 8 20.07 -31.53 -4.87
CA SER A 8 19.31 -32.77 -5.07
C SER A 8 19.61 -33.73 -3.91
N VAL A 9 18.59 -34.01 -3.09
CA VAL A 9 18.72 -34.89 -1.91
C VAL A 9 18.34 -36.31 -2.31
N ASP A 10 19.18 -37.26 -1.91
CA ASP A 10 19.01 -38.71 -2.05
C ASP A 10 17.63 -39.20 -1.57
N GLU A 11 17.04 -40.13 -2.35
CA GLU A 11 15.67 -40.66 -2.29
C GLU A 11 15.31 -41.52 -1.06
N ALA A 12 15.96 -41.36 0.10
CA ALA A 12 15.92 -42.39 1.16
C ALA A 12 15.45 -41.97 2.57
N ASN A 13 14.73 -40.86 2.78
CA ASN A 13 14.18 -40.54 4.12
C ASN A 13 12.74 -39.98 4.11
N TYR A 14 11.85 -40.69 4.80
CA TYR A 14 10.38 -40.56 4.84
C TYR A 14 9.81 -39.41 5.71
N ASN A 15 10.55 -38.33 5.97
CA ASN A 15 10.03 -37.16 6.69
C ASN A 15 10.19 -35.90 5.81
N GLY A 16 9.08 -35.37 5.28
CA GLY A 16 9.07 -34.27 4.31
C GLY A 16 9.74 -32.95 4.74
N PHE A 17 10.10 -32.81 6.03
CA PHE A 17 10.74 -31.61 6.58
C PHE A 17 12.18 -31.81 7.09
N ASP A 18 12.78 -32.99 6.93
CA ASP A 18 14.14 -33.27 7.45
C ASP A 18 15.23 -32.36 6.86
N TRP A 19 14.99 -31.84 5.66
CA TRP A 19 15.88 -30.85 5.03
C TRP A 19 16.01 -29.57 5.88
N LEU A 20 15.01 -29.19 6.67
CA LEU A 20 15.07 -28.00 7.53
C LEU A 20 16.08 -28.16 8.67
N LEU A 21 16.24 -29.37 9.20
CA LEU A 21 17.22 -29.66 10.26
C LEU A 21 18.65 -29.30 9.83
N LYS A 22 18.94 -29.44 8.54
CA LYS A 22 20.26 -29.17 7.96
C LYS A 22 20.42 -27.72 7.48
N ASN A 23 19.32 -26.99 7.27
CA ASN A 23 19.33 -25.72 6.54
C ASN A 23 18.81 -24.51 7.34
N ALA A 24 18.21 -24.72 8.51
CA ALA A 24 17.68 -23.64 9.34
C ALA A 24 17.92 -23.89 10.83
N PRO A 25 18.32 -22.86 11.61
CA PRO A 25 18.46 -23.01 13.05
C PRO A 25 17.08 -23.14 13.72
N TYR A 26 17.03 -23.90 14.81
CA TYR A 26 15.79 -24.19 15.53
C TYR A 26 16.01 -24.26 17.04
N VAL A 27 14.89 -24.22 17.77
CA VAL A 27 14.80 -24.56 19.18
C VAL A 27 13.79 -25.68 19.36
N GLU A 28 14.09 -26.62 20.25
CA GLU A 28 13.13 -27.64 20.68
C GLU A 28 12.37 -27.12 21.89
N VAL A 29 11.05 -27.28 21.86
CA VAL A 29 10.12 -26.83 22.89
C VAL A 29 9.20 -27.99 23.23
N ASP A 30 8.96 -28.17 24.53
CA ASP A 30 7.95 -29.10 25.02
C ASP A 30 6.57 -28.68 24.46
N PRO A 31 5.86 -29.57 23.74
CA PRO A 31 4.53 -29.27 23.20
C PRO A 31 3.55 -28.73 24.25
N GLU A 32 3.68 -29.13 25.53
CA GLU A 32 2.80 -28.65 26.60
C GLU A 32 2.99 -27.16 26.92
N LYS A 33 4.15 -26.59 26.59
CA LYS A 33 4.46 -25.16 26.77
C LYS A 33 3.96 -24.28 25.62
N ILE A 34 3.36 -24.87 24.59
CA ILE A 34 2.81 -24.16 23.44
C ILE A 34 1.30 -24.06 23.61
N LYS A 35 0.80 -22.84 23.84
CA LYS A 35 -0.62 -22.56 24.08
C LYS A 35 -1.18 -21.67 22.98
N ILE A 36 -2.30 -22.06 22.39
CA ILE A 36 -3.02 -21.22 21.42
C ILE A 36 -3.97 -20.32 22.19
N ILE A 37 -3.93 -19.02 21.92
CA ILE A 37 -4.87 -18.05 22.48
C ILE A 37 -5.99 -17.83 21.45
N GLU A 38 -7.24 -17.99 21.88
CA GLU A 38 -8.35 -18.19 20.95
C GLU A 38 -8.96 -16.90 20.43
N THR A 39 -9.08 -15.88 21.30
CA THR A 39 -9.78 -14.63 20.97
C THR A 39 -8.90 -13.39 21.17
N PRO A 40 -9.21 -12.27 20.49
CA PRO A 40 -8.56 -10.98 20.72
C PRO A 40 -8.63 -10.50 22.18
N THR A 41 -9.74 -10.79 22.86
CA THR A 41 -9.94 -10.42 24.26
C THR A 41 -9.06 -11.27 25.18
N ASP A 42 -8.97 -12.58 24.96
CA ASP A 42 -8.05 -13.45 25.70
C ASP A 42 -6.59 -13.05 25.47
N PHE A 43 -6.27 -12.61 24.25
CA PHE A 43 -4.95 -12.08 23.92
C PHE A 43 -4.62 -10.83 24.74
N TYR A 44 -5.55 -9.88 24.84
CA TYR A 44 -5.36 -8.67 25.66
C TYR A 44 -5.24 -8.99 27.15
N GLU A 45 -6.09 -9.85 27.70
CA GLU A 45 -6.02 -10.24 29.11
C GLU A 45 -4.74 -11.01 29.43
N LYS A 46 -4.31 -11.92 28.54
CA LYS A 46 -3.04 -12.64 28.69
C LYS A 46 -1.86 -11.67 28.62
N LEU A 47 -1.91 -10.67 27.74
CA LEU A 47 -0.89 -9.62 27.65
C LEU A 47 -0.76 -8.85 28.96
N LEU A 48 -1.86 -8.38 29.54
CA LEU A 48 -1.86 -7.70 30.84
C LEU A 48 -1.34 -8.60 31.96
N HIS A 49 -1.74 -9.87 31.97
CA HIS A 49 -1.27 -10.86 32.95
C HIS A 49 0.24 -11.06 32.87
N LEU A 50 0.81 -11.24 31.67
CA LEU A 50 2.25 -11.42 31.52
C LEU A 50 3.04 -10.15 31.89
N ILE A 51 2.53 -8.96 31.59
CA ILE A 51 3.15 -7.69 32.01
C ILE A 51 3.23 -7.57 33.54
N ARG A 52 2.13 -7.89 34.25
CA ARG A 52 2.07 -7.84 35.71
C ARG A 52 3.09 -8.76 36.40
N ASN A 53 3.31 -9.92 35.79
CA ASN A 53 4.17 -10.95 36.37
C ASN A 53 5.64 -10.83 35.96
N ALA A 54 5.96 -10.09 34.91
CA ALA A 54 7.34 -9.94 34.43
C ALA A 54 8.27 -9.33 35.48
N LYS A 55 9.47 -9.92 35.65
CA LYS A 55 10.46 -9.53 36.66
C LYS A 55 11.81 -9.12 36.07
N GLU A 56 12.20 -9.66 34.93
CA GLU A 56 13.54 -9.49 34.36
C GLU A 56 13.52 -8.61 33.10
N ARG A 57 12.65 -8.93 32.13
CA ARG A 57 12.57 -8.20 30.86
C ARG A 57 11.17 -8.17 30.24
N ILE A 58 10.85 -7.04 29.63
CA ILE A 58 9.73 -6.88 28.71
C ILE A 58 10.27 -6.38 27.37
N VAL A 59 10.04 -7.13 26.30
CA VAL A 59 10.42 -6.72 24.94
C VAL A 59 9.20 -6.74 24.04
N ILE A 60 8.90 -5.59 23.42
CA ILE A 60 7.74 -5.42 22.55
C ILE A 60 8.22 -4.92 21.20
N SER A 61 7.99 -5.70 20.15
CA SER A 61 8.10 -5.26 18.77
C SER A 61 6.70 -5.25 18.17
N THR A 62 6.27 -4.13 17.60
CA THR A 62 4.99 -4.03 16.87
C THR A 62 5.04 -2.91 15.84
N LEU A 63 4.13 -2.88 14.87
CA LEU A 63 4.16 -1.81 13.85
C LEU A 63 3.86 -0.44 14.48
N TYR A 64 2.83 -0.40 15.31
CA TYR A 64 2.40 0.77 16.05
C TYR A 64 1.61 0.35 17.30
N LEU A 65 1.52 1.27 18.26
CA LEU A 65 0.62 1.20 19.39
C LEU A 65 -0.49 2.25 19.19
N GLY A 66 -1.75 1.87 19.34
CA GLY A 66 -2.88 2.82 19.21
C GLY A 66 -2.90 3.88 20.31
N ASN A 67 -3.95 4.69 20.33
CA ASN A 67 -4.12 5.79 21.30
C ASN A 67 -5.51 5.80 21.94
N GLY A 68 -6.19 4.64 21.98
CA GLY A 68 -7.46 4.47 22.66
C GLY A 68 -7.30 4.05 24.12
N SER A 69 -8.43 3.83 24.79
CA SER A 69 -8.50 3.47 26.21
C SER A 69 -7.80 2.14 26.53
N TYR A 70 -7.89 1.15 25.65
CA TYR A 70 -7.19 -0.13 25.83
C TYR A 70 -5.68 0.05 25.82
N GLU A 71 -5.17 0.89 24.93
CA GLU A 71 -3.75 1.19 24.79
C GLU A 71 -3.24 2.04 25.95
N GLU A 72 -4.04 3.00 26.43
CA GLU A 72 -3.75 3.75 27.65
C GLU A 72 -3.62 2.83 28.86
N ALA A 73 -4.59 1.94 29.07
CA ALA A 73 -4.57 0.96 30.16
C ALA A 73 -3.39 -0.01 30.05
N LEU A 74 -3.03 -0.42 28.82
CA LEU A 74 -1.85 -1.26 28.58
C LEU A 74 -0.55 -0.54 28.96
N VAL A 75 -0.42 0.74 28.61
CA VAL A 75 0.76 1.54 28.96
C VAL A 75 0.81 1.85 30.45
N ASP A 76 -0.34 2.04 31.11
CA ASP A 76 -0.42 2.14 32.56
C ASP A 76 0.09 0.88 33.26
N GLU A 77 -0.25 -0.30 32.74
CA GLU A 77 0.24 -1.58 33.25
C GLU A 77 1.75 -1.73 33.05
N LEU A 78 2.27 -1.37 31.87
CA LEU A 78 3.72 -1.36 31.61
C LEU A 78 4.47 -0.44 32.56
N LYS A 79 3.91 0.76 32.82
CA LYS A 79 4.48 1.70 33.76
C LYS A 79 4.49 1.12 35.18
N ARG A 80 3.38 0.53 35.62
CA ARG A 80 3.27 -0.12 36.94
C ARG A 80 4.30 -1.24 37.11
N ALA A 81 4.51 -2.06 36.08
CA ALA A 81 5.52 -3.11 36.10
C ALA A 81 6.95 -2.55 36.28
N LEU A 82 7.27 -1.43 35.62
CA LEU A 82 8.56 -0.73 35.77
C LEU A 82 8.74 -0.09 37.15
N ASP A 83 7.66 0.42 37.73
CA ASP A 83 7.65 1.07 39.04
C ASP A 83 7.78 0.02 40.17
N MET A 84 7.14 -1.15 40.02
CA MET A 84 7.20 -2.24 40.99
C MET A 84 8.53 -3.01 40.97
N ASN A 85 9.17 -3.13 39.80
CA ASN A 85 10.40 -3.90 39.63
C ASN A 85 11.55 -2.99 39.14
N SER A 86 12.41 -2.55 40.06
CA SER A 86 13.51 -1.62 39.75
C SER A 86 14.52 -2.18 38.73
N ASN A 87 14.72 -3.50 38.71
CA ASN A 87 15.66 -4.19 37.82
C ASN A 87 15.06 -4.58 36.45
N LEU A 88 13.74 -4.43 36.26
CA LEU A 88 13.06 -4.82 35.02
C LEU A 88 13.57 -3.98 33.85
N LYS A 89 14.07 -4.67 32.81
CA LYS A 89 14.49 -4.02 31.56
C LYS A 89 13.32 -3.98 30.58
N MET A 90 13.11 -2.85 29.91
CA MET A 90 12.05 -2.72 28.92
C MET A 90 12.56 -2.15 27.60
N ASN A 91 12.37 -2.89 26.52
CA ASN A 91 12.73 -2.51 25.16
C ASN A 91 11.49 -2.55 24.26
N ILE A 92 11.15 -1.43 23.62
CA ILE A 92 10.00 -1.33 22.72
C ILE A 92 10.50 -0.90 21.35
N LEU A 93 10.24 -1.66 20.30
CA LEU A 93 10.61 -1.36 18.91
C LEU A 93 9.36 -1.16 18.06
N LEU A 94 9.28 -0.01 17.41
CA LEU A 94 8.15 0.39 16.58
C LEU A 94 8.59 0.97 15.24
N ASP A 95 7.66 1.10 14.31
CA ASP A 95 7.90 1.87 13.09
C ASP A 95 7.75 3.37 13.32
N CYS A 96 8.76 4.14 12.92
CA CYS A 96 8.83 5.59 13.10
C CYS A 96 7.69 6.30 12.36
N LEU A 97 7.38 5.91 11.12
CA LEU A 97 6.39 6.62 10.30
C LEU A 97 4.96 6.37 10.82
N ARG A 98 4.69 5.15 11.28
CA ARG A 98 3.36 4.82 11.84
C ARG A 98 3.15 5.42 13.21
N CYS A 99 4.19 5.45 14.05
CA CYS A 99 4.04 5.94 15.42
C CYS A 99 4.01 7.46 15.54
N THR A 100 4.56 8.21 14.60
CA THR A 100 4.49 9.69 14.59
C THR A 100 3.26 10.23 13.86
N ARG A 101 2.42 9.36 13.32
CA ARG A 101 1.19 9.74 12.63
C ARG A 101 0.20 10.36 13.62
N GLY A 102 -0.54 11.38 13.19
CA GLY A 102 -1.49 12.10 14.06
C GLY A 102 -0.89 13.31 14.77
N GLY A 103 0.39 13.62 14.53
CA GLY A 103 1.05 14.81 15.06
C GLY A 103 1.33 14.73 16.56
N VAL A 104 1.51 15.90 17.17
CA VAL A 104 1.93 16.04 18.58
C VAL A 104 0.88 15.51 19.56
N GLU A 105 -0.40 15.55 19.20
CA GLU A 105 -1.51 15.28 20.12
C GLU A 105 -2.08 13.85 20.03
N ASN A 106 -1.94 13.17 18.89
CA ASN A 106 -2.62 11.88 18.63
C ASN A 106 -1.68 10.78 18.13
N SER A 107 -0.45 10.74 18.65
CA SER A 107 0.57 9.78 18.22
C SER A 107 0.92 8.76 19.31
N SER A 108 1.32 7.55 18.89
CA SER A 108 1.81 6.49 19.80
C SER A 108 2.94 6.98 20.70
N VAL A 109 3.76 7.89 20.16
CA VAL A 109 4.91 8.48 20.83
C VAL A 109 4.51 9.25 22.10
N LEU A 110 3.37 9.96 22.09
CA LEU A 110 2.90 10.71 23.25
C LEU A 110 2.62 9.80 24.44
N LEU A 111 1.92 8.68 24.18
CA LEU A 111 1.57 7.72 25.21
C LEU A 111 2.82 7.00 25.75
N LEU A 112 3.71 6.56 24.85
CA LEU A 112 4.93 5.83 25.21
C LEU A 112 5.99 6.70 25.90
N LYS A 113 5.95 8.02 25.74
CA LYS A 113 6.82 8.96 26.47
C LYS A 113 6.74 8.75 27.98
N ARG A 114 5.60 8.29 28.50
CA ARG A 114 5.36 8.02 29.93
C ARG A 114 6.24 6.90 30.51
N LEU A 115 6.84 6.06 29.65
CA LEU A 115 7.71 4.95 30.04
C LEU A 115 9.19 5.35 30.07
N VAL A 116 9.56 6.48 29.46
CA VAL A 116 10.95 6.96 29.36
C VAL A 116 11.29 7.80 30.61
N PRO A 117 12.49 7.67 31.22
CA PRO A 117 13.69 6.97 30.73
C PRO A 117 13.84 5.51 31.19
N ARG A 118 12.86 4.95 31.92
CA ARG A 118 12.93 3.58 32.44
C ARG A 118 12.86 2.52 31.34
N ALA A 119 12.21 2.82 30.21
CA ALA A 119 12.17 1.98 29.02
C ALA A 119 12.96 2.60 27.85
N SER A 120 13.54 1.73 27.02
CA SER A 120 14.12 2.09 25.72
C SER A 120 13.05 1.96 24.64
N VAL A 121 12.58 3.08 24.08
CA VAL A 121 11.58 3.10 23.00
C VAL A 121 12.26 3.46 21.69
N TYR A 122 12.45 2.47 20.83
CA TYR A 122 13.07 2.56 19.51
C TYR A 122 12.04 2.80 18.40
N LEU A 123 12.38 3.67 17.46
CA LEU A 123 11.57 4.05 16.29
C LEU A 123 12.37 3.80 15.01
N PHE A 124 12.13 2.65 14.38
CA PHE A 124 12.81 2.26 13.15
C PHE A 124 12.33 3.10 11.97
N HIS A 125 13.27 3.62 11.19
CA HIS A 125 12.96 4.34 9.97
C HIS A 125 13.58 3.61 8.79
N THR A 126 12.77 3.29 7.78
CA THR A 126 13.28 2.60 6.58
C THR A 126 14.39 3.40 5.91
N PRO A 127 15.54 2.77 5.59
CA PRO A 127 16.62 3.47 4.91
C PRO A 127 16.30 3.77 3.45
N SER A 128 15.21 3.24 2.88
CA SER A 128 14.83 3.51 1.49
C SER A 128 14.09 4.84 1.31
N LEU A 129 13.58 5.44 2.40
CA LEU A 129 12.91 6.75 2.40
C LEU A 129 13.91 7.87 2.70
N ARG A 130 14.59 8.41 1.68
CA ARG A 130 15.60 9.48 1.81
C ARG A 130 15.41 10.58 0.75
N GLY A 131 16.04 11.74 0.96
CA GLY A 131 16.09 12.85 -0.01
C GLY A 131 14.71 13.38 -0.42
N LEU A 132 14.56 13.73 -1.70
CA LEU A 132 13.31 14.27 -2.27
C LEU A 132 12.11 13.34 -2.07
N LYS A 133 12.31 12.01 -2.01
CA LYS A 133 11.21 11.05 -1.75
C LYS A 133 10.52 11.33 -0.41
N LYS A 134 11.30 11.68 0.62
CA LYS A 134 10.78 12.07 1.94
C LYS A 134 10.05 13.42 1.92
N MET A 135 10.45 14.34 1.05
CA MET A 135 9.92 15.70 0.99
C MET A 135 8.60 15.79 0.19
N VAL A 136 8.40 14.89 -0.78
CA VAL A 136 7.30 14.97 -1.75
C VAL A 136 6.15 14.00 -1.47
N LEU A 137 6.41 12.88 -0.79
CA LEU A 137 5.39 11.85 -0.55
C LEU A 137 4.54 12.19 0.69
N PRO A 138 3.18 12.14 0.57
CA PRO A 138 2.30 12.29 1.73
C PRO A 138 2.59 11.24 2.81
N GLU A 139 2.35 11.57 4.09
CA GLU A 139 2.66 10.69 5.23
C GLU A 139 2.14 9.25 5.08
N ARG A 140 0.93 9.08 4.52
CA ARG A 140 0.31 7.75 4.31
C ARG A 140 0.93 6.96 3.14
N VAL A 141 1.62 7.62 2.22
CA VAL A 141 2.26 7.01 1.04
C VAL A 141 3.73 6.66 1.31
N ASN A 142 4.36 7.33 2.28
CA ASN A 142 5.69 6.97 2.78
C ASN A 142 5.77 5.51 3.26
N GLU A 143 4.64 4.98 3.75
CA GLU A 143 4.47 3.61 4.22
C GLU A 143 4.68 2.54 3.13
N VAL A 144 4.53 2.90 1.85
CA VAL A 144 4.65 1.96 0.72
C VAL A 144 6.13 1.56 0.47
N ILE A 145 7.09 2.37 0.93
CA ILE A 145 8.51 2.17 0.65
C ILE A 145 9.13 1.02 1.47
N GLY A 146 8.57 0.73 2.65
CA GLY A 146 9.02 -0.35 3.54
C GLY A 146 8.97 0.09 5.00
N LEU A 147 8.66 -0.83 5.91
CA LEU A 147 8.43 -0.56 7.33
C LEU A 147 9.11 -1.61 8.22
N GLN A 148 9.29 -1.27 9.49
CA GLN A 148 9.39 -2.33 10.50
C GLN A 148 8.03 -3.01 10.57
N HIS A 149 7.97 -4.34 10.47
CA HIS A 149 6.70 -5.06 10.55
C HIS A 149 6.75 -6.32 11.42
N MET A 150 7.82 -6.58 12.18
CA MET A 150 7.87 -7.70 13.13
C MET A 150 6.92 -7.48 14.32
N LYS A 151 6.24 -8.53 14.76
CA LYS A 151 5.42 -8.56 15.98
C LYS A 151 5.96 -9.63 16.93
N LEU A 152 6.66 -9.19 17.95
CA LEU A 152 7.33 -10.05 18.93
C LEU A 152 7.03 -9.50 20.31
N LEU A 153 6.34 -10.27 21.14
CA LEU A 153 6.01 -9.86 22.51
C LEU A 153 6.66 -10.85 23.46
N LEU A 154 7.58 -10.37 24.29
CA LEU A 154 8.40 -11.17 25.19
C LEU A 154 8.27 -10.62 26.61
N PHE A 155 8.02 -11.53 27.55
CA PHE A 155 7.90 -11.26 28.98
C PHE A 155 8.73 -12.32 29.72
N ASP A 156 9.89 -11.93 30.22
CA ASP A 156 10.93 -12.80 30.79
C ASP A 156 11.37 -13.92 29.83
N ASN A 157 10.75 -15.10 29.94
CA ASN A 157 10.97 -16.25 29.06
C ASN A 157 9.68 -16.75 28.37
N HIS A 158 8.61 -15.96 28.42
CA HIS A 158 7.35 -16.20 27.72
C HIS A 158 7.26 -15.34 26.47
N ILE A 159 6.87 -15.94 25.34
CA ILE A 159 6.83 -15.26 24.05
C ILE A 159 5.47 -15.45 23.42
N ILE A 160 4.83 -14.37 22.98
CA ILE A 160 3.64 -14.44 22.14
C ILE A 160 4.05 -14.18 20.69
N PHE A 161 3.84 -15.19 19.85
CA PHE A 161 3.87 -15.05 18.41
C PHE A 161 2.50 -14.59 17.92
N THR A 162 2.47 -13.49 17.17
CA THR A 162 1.24 -12.96 16.61
C THR A 162 1.50 -12.13 15.35
N GLY A 163 0.46 -11.90 14.57
CA GLY A 163 0.44 -10.89 13.52
C GLY A 163 -0.24 -9.58 13.94
N ALA A 164 -0.74 -9.49 15.18
CA ALA A 164 -1.56 -8.40 15.68
C ALA A 164 -0.74 -7.17 16.10
N ASN A 165 -1.26 -5.98 15.80
CA ASN A 165 -0.69 -4.75 16.37
C ASN A 165 -1.28 -4.49 17.75
N LEU A 166 -0.70 -3.57 18.52
CA LEU A 166 -1.23 -3.21 19.82
C LEU A 166 -2.24 -2.07 19.67
N SER A 167 -3.46 -2.40 19.24
CA SER A 167 -4.56 -1.43 19.20
C SER A 167 -5.93 -2.04 19.49
N SER A 168 -6.89 -1.20 19.87
CA SER A 168 -8.24 -1.58 20.33
C SER A 168 -8.94 -2.61 19.44
N ILE A 169 -8.85 -2.48 18.12
CA ILE A 169 -9.42 -3.44 17.17
C ILE A 169 -8.81 -4.84 17.31
N TYR A 170 -7.52 -4.94 17.61
CA TYR A 170 -6.81 -6.22 17.84
C TYR A 170 -7.04 -6.80 19.24
N PHE A 171 -7.69 -6.06 20.12
CA PHE A 171 -8.08 -6.52 21.46
C PHE A 171 -9.56 -6.90 21.54
N THR A 172 -10.33 -6.61 20.48
CA THR A 172 -11.79 -6.74 20.49
C THR A 172 -12.30 -7.58 19.31
N ASN A 173 -12.25 -7.05 18.09
CA ASN A 173 -13.02 -7.59 16.96
C ASN A 173 -12.22 -7.72 15.65
N ARG A 174 -10.91 -7.91 15.74
CA ARG A 174 -10.04 -8.23 14.59
C ARG A 174 -9.41 -9.60 14.77
N VAL A 175 -9.79 -10.54 13.89
CA VAL A 175 -9.22 -11.89 13.90
C VAL A 175 -7.76 -11.84 13.47
N ASP A 176 -6.88 -12.33 14.31
CA ASP A 176 -5.47 -12.59 14.06
C ASP A 176 -5.10 -13.89 14.79
N ARG A 177 -3.83 -14.31 14.69
CA ARG A 177 -3.35 -15.53 15.35
C ARG A 177 -2.48 -15.21 16.55
N TYR A 178 -2.52 -16.08 17.56
CA TYR A 178 -1.85 -15.86 18.83
C TYR A 178 -1.36 -17.21 19.40
N ILE A 179 -0.04 -17.40 19.46
CA ILE A 179 0.56 -18.59 20.07
C ILE A 179 1.52 -18.14 21.17
N LEU A 180 1.24 -18.56 22.39
CA LEU A 180 2.10 -18.36 23.56
C LEU A 180 3.05 -19.54 23.70
N ILE A 181 4.34 -19.23 23.76
CA ILE A 181 5.42 -20.16 24.10
C ILE A 181 5.87 -19.84 25.52
N GLU A 182 5.69 -20.76 26.45
CA GLU A 182 6.04 -20.57 27.85
C GLU A 182 7.45 -21.08 28.17
N HIS A 183 8.17 -20.34 29.02
CA HIS A 183 9.46 -20.76 29.59
C HIS A 183 10.50 -21.22 28.56
N CYS A 184 10.70 -20.47 27.48
CA CYS A 184 11.68 -20.80 26.43
C CYS A 184 12.83 -19.77 26.40
N PRO A 185 13.85 -19.90 27.27
CA PRO A 185 14.92 -18.91 27.42
C PRO A 185 15.76 -18.74 26.14
N GLN A 186 16.04 -19.83 25.40
CA GLN A 186 16.83 -19.76 24.17
C GLN A 186 16.15 -18.89 23.11
N LEU A 187 14.83 -19.03 22.95
CA LEU A 187 14.05 -18.24 22.00
C LEU A 187 13.87 -16.80 22.51
N ALA A 188 13.72 -16.62 23.82
CA ALA A 188 13.58 -15.33 24.45
C ALA A 188 14.84 -14.47 24.28
N ASP A 189 16.01 -15.07 24.49
CA ASP A 189 17.32 -14.44 24.27
C ASP A 189 17.52 -14.04 22.80
N PHE A 190 17.07 -14.88 21.87
CA PHE A 190 17.10 -14.55 20.44
C PHE A 190 16.21 -13.36 20.10
N VAL A 191 14.96 -13.35 20.60
CA VAL A 191 14.00 -12.26 20.35
C VAL A 191 14.50 -10.95 20.95
N ASP A 192 14.99 -10.96 22.19
CA ASP A 192 15.58 -9.80 22.86
C ASP A 192 16.77 -9.24 22.06
N SER A 193 17.71 -10.12 21.68
CA SER A 193 18.88 -9.74 20.87
C SER A 193 18.51 -9.20 19.49
N LEU A 194 17.48 -9.77 18.84
CA LEU A 194 17.03 -9.32 17.52
C LEU A 194 16.39 -7.93 17.59
N VAL A 195 15.54 -7.70 18.60
CA VAL A 195 14.91 -6.40 18.81
C VAL A 195 15.96 -5.35 19.15
N GLU A 196 16.95 -5.67 19.98
CA GLU A 196 18.07 -4.77 20.28
C GLU A 196 18.97 -4.53 19.06
N ALA A 197 19.20 -5.53 18.20
CA ALA A 197 19.98 -5.38 16.98
C ALA A 197 19.35 -4.35 16.02
N VAL A 198 18.02 -4.41 15.83
CA VAL A 198 17.28 -3.45 15.00
C VAL A 198 17.10 -2.11 15.73
N GLY A 199 16.76 -2.14 17.02
CA GLY A 199 16.55 -0.96 17.85
C GLY A 199 17.81 -0.08 17.98
N SER A 200 18.96 -0.70 18.15
CA SER A 200 20.25 0.00 18.20
C SER A 200 20.67 0.65 16.86
N CYS A 201 19.99 0.34 15.75
CA CYS A 201 20.13 1.02 14.45
C CYS A 201 19.05 2.09 14.22
N SER A 202 18.12 2.25 15.15
CA SER A 202 16.93 3.07 15.00
C SER A 202 17.07 4.44 15.68
N PHE A 203 16.03 5.25 15.57
CA PHE A 203 15.88 6.38 16.49
C PHE A 203 15.38 5.88 17.85
N MET A 204 15.46 6.75 18.86
CA MET A 204 15.01 6.49 20.22
C MET A 204 14.25 7.71 20.75
N LEU A 205 13.15 7.45 21.47
CA LEU A 205 12.36 8.47 22.14
C LEU A 205 13.05 8.95 23.41
N ASN A 206 13.00 10.26 23.67
CA ASN A 206 13.52 10.84 24.90
C ASN A 206 12.41 11.34 25.85
N THR A 207 12.81 11.76 27.05
CA THR A 207 11.91 12.25 28.10
C THR A 207 11.16 13.52 27.73
N ARG A 208 11.61 14.28 26.72
CA ARG A 208 10.89 15.45 26.20
C ARG A 208 9.83 15.07 25.17
N GLY A 209 9.81 13.82 24.70
CA GLY A 209 8.93 13.37 23.63
C GLY A 209 9.50 13.63 22.23
N THR A 210 10.77 14.02 22.13
CA THR A 210 11.45 14.19 20.83
C THR A 210 12.26 12.96 20.49
N ILE A 211 12.58 12.83 19.20
CA ILE A 211 13.23 11.64 18.63
C ILE A 211 14.70 11.98 18.38
N SER A 212 15.60 11.20 18.96
CA SER A 212 17.06 11.30 18.73
C SER A 212 17.60 9.99 18.21
N LEU A 213 18.80 10.00 17.64
CA LEU A 213 19.44 8.76 17.18
C LEU A 213 19.78 7.87 18.39
N ALA A 214 19.57 6.55 18.30
CA ALA A 214 19.99 5.65 19.37
C ALA A 214 21.51 5.76 19.58
N LYS A 215 21.98 5.61 20.83
CA LYS A 215 23.40 5.83 21.19
C LYS A 215 24.39 4.99 20.38
N ARG A 216 23.96 3.77 20.01
CA ARG A 216 24.75 2.81 19.23
C ARG A 216 24.47 2.87 17.72
N CYS A 217 23.70 3.84 17.23
CA CYS A 217 23.42 3.93 15.80
C CYS A 217 24.47 4.85 15.15
N ASP A 218 25.50 4.22 14.57
CA ASP A 218 26.67 4.92 14.04
C ASP A 218 26.39 5.62 12.70
N VAL A 219 25.38 5.13 11.96
CA VAL A 219 25.01 5.65 10.64
C VAL A 219 23.57 6.12 10.67
N HIS A 220 23.33 7.38 10.32
CA HIS A 220 21.98 7.94 10.34
C HIS A 220 21.06 7.26 9.28
N PRO A 221 19.83 6.82 9.64
CA PRO A 221 18.92 6.07 8.76
C PRO A 221 18.52 6.70 7.43
N PHE A 222 18.63 8.02 7.27
CA PHE A 222 18.29 8.70 6.02
C PHE A 222 19.23 9.85 5.62
N LYS A 223 20.09 10.32 6.54
CA LYS A 223 21.12 11.33 6.24
C LYS A 223 22.50 10.71 5.99
N GLY A 224 22.77 9.49 6.46
CA GLY A 224 24.05 8.80 6.25
C GLY A 224 24.13 8.13 4.87
N SER A 225 25.19 7.34 4.63
CA SER A 225 25.26 6.44 3.47
C SER A 225 24.19 5.35 3.57
N LEU A 226 23.59 4.97 2.43
CA LEU A 226 22.60 3.89 2.36
C LEU A 226 23.28 2.54 2.59
N GLU A 227 24.38 2.31 1.89
CA GLU A 227 25.18 1.09 1.90
C GLU A 227 25.77 0.85 3.29
N ALA A 228 26.33 1.88 3.92
CA ALA A 228 26.86 1.79 5.28
C ALA A 228 25.78 1.44 6.31
N TYR A 229 24.59 2.06 6.21
CA TYR A 229 23.47 1.73 7.09
C TYR A 229 22.99 0.28 6.87
N LYS A 230 22.85 -0.15 5.61
CA LYS A 230 22.47 -1.53 5.28
C LYS A 230 23.47 -2.53 5.85
N SER A 231 24.77 -2.25 5.71
CA SER A 231 25.85 -3.10 6.23
C SER A 231 25.81 -3.18 7.76
N MET A 232 25.66 -2.04 8.46
CA MET A 232 25.52 -1.99 9.92
C MET A 232 24.35 -2.85 10.41
N LEU A 233 23.16 -2.65 9.82
CA LEU A 233 21.96 -3.40 10.19
C LEU A 233 22.09 -4.89 9.86
N TYR A 234 22.63 -5.23 8.68
CA TYR A 234 22.91 -6.61 8.27
C TYR A 234 23.82 -7.32 9.28
N ASN A 235 24.95 -6.69 9.62
CA ASN A 235 25.96 -7.29 10.50
C ASN A 235 25.38 -7.59 11.89
N ARG A 236 24.58 -6.68 12.46
CA ARG A 236 23.95 -6.88 13.77
C ARG A 236 22.88 -7.97 13.77
N VAL A 237 22.01 -7.97 12.77
CA VAL A 237 20.98 -9.00 12.63
C VAL A 237 21.61 -10.37 12.36
N MET A 238 22.57 -10.47 11.45
CA MET A 238 23.25 -11.73 11.15
C MET A 238 24.11 -12.23 12.31
N SER A 239 24.74 -11.34 13.07
CA SER A 239 25.42 -11.73 14.31
C SER A 239 24.46 -12.42 15.29
N THR A 240 23.26 -11.87 15.43
CA THR A 240 22.19 -12.44 16.28
C THR A 240 21.74 -13.82 15.77
N LEU A 241 21.47 -13.95 14.47
CA LEU A 241 21.11 -15.23 13.85
C LEU A 241 22.22 -16.28 13.99
N ASN A 242 23.48 -15.89 13.78
CA ASN A 242 24.64 -16.77 13.93
C ASN A 242 24.82 -17.22 15.38
N ALA A 243 24.61 -16.34 16.36
CA ALA A 243 24.67 -16.68 17.77
C ALA A 243 23.55 -17.67 18.16
N PHE A 244 22.35 -17.48 17.64
CA PHE A 244 21.25 -18.43 17.82
C PHE A 244 21.56 -19.78 17.16
N SER A 245 22.08 -19.77 15.93
CA SER A 245 22.47 -20.97 15.20
C SER A 245 23.56 -21.78 15.91
N LYS A 246 24.54 -21.14 16.55
CA LYS A 246 25.56 -21.84 17.35
C LYS A 246 24.98 -22.55 18.59
N LYS A 247 23.87 -22.04 19.14
CA LYS A 247 23.16 -22.66 20.26
C LYS A 247 22.16 -23.72 19.79
N SER A 248 21.71 -23.65 18.53
CA SER A 248 20.88 -24.65 17.87
C SER A 248 21.70 -25.94 17.68
N GLY A 249 21.39 -27.01 18.40
CA GLY A 249 22.05 -28.32 18.22
C GLY A 249 22.99 -28.79 19.33
N SER A 250 22.90 -28.25 20.55
CA SER A 250 23.36 -28.98 21.74
C SER A 250 22.56 -30.28 21.84
N ARG A 251 23.19 -31.43 21.51
CA ARG A 251 22.66 -32.80 21.50
C ARG A 251 21.79 -33.11 22.73
N SER A 252 20.49 -32.83 22.67
CA SER A 252 19.48 -33.58 23.43
C SER A 252 18.92 -34.63 22.49
N SER A 253 19.10 -35.91 22.84
CA SER A 253 18.36 -37.00 22.22
C SER A 253 16.88 -36.81 22.55
N PHE A 254 16.09 -36.25 21.63
CA PHE A 254 14.67 -36.04 21.89
C PHE A 254 13.80 -36.62 20.79
N ILE A 255 13.05 -37.65 21.17
CA ILE A 255 12.18 -38.44 20.29
C ILE A 255 10.75 -37.84 20.23
N ALA A 256 10.46 -36.73 20.95
CA ALA A 256 9.08 -36.22 21.12
C ALA A 256 8.88 -34.68 21.25
N GLY A 257 9.87 -33.83 20.90
CA GLY A 257 9.76 -32.36 21.06
C GLY A 257 9.12 -31.64 19.84
N THR A 258 8.49 -30.48 20.06
CA THR A 258 8.07 -29.58 18.98
C THR A 258 9.24 -28.68 18.58
N ARG A 259 9.51 -28.54 17.28
CA ARG A 259 10.60 -27.70 16.77
C ARG A 259 10.06 -26.36 16.30
N ILE A 260 10.73 -25.27 16.68
CA ILE A 260 10.41 -23.92 16.26
C ILE A 260 11.62 -23.32 15.51
N TYR A 261 11.39 -22.91 14.28
CA TYR A 261 12.38 -22.29 13.40
C TYR A 261 12.07 -20.79 13.27
N PRO A 262 12.91 -19.89 13.82
CA PRO A 262 12.80 -18.45 13.59
C PRO A 262 13.25 -18.09 12.18
N LEU A 263 12.38 -17.40 11.43
CA LEU A 263 12.58 -17.07 10.02
C LEU A 263 12.45 -15.56 9.83
N LEU A 264 13.56 -14.91 9.45
CA LEU A 264 13.59 -13.48 9.20
C LEU A 264 13.43 -13.19 7.70
N GLN A 265 12.49 -12.32 7.35
CA GLN A 265 12.30 -11.84 5.99
C GLN A 265 12.46 -10.32 6.00
N MET A 266 13.64 -9.86 5.64
CA MET A 266 14.02 -8.46 5.65
C MET A 266 14.37 -8.06 4.22
N GLY A 267 13.47 -7.32 3.57
CA GLY A 267 13.60 -6.93 2.15
C GLY A 267 14.95 -6.29 1.76
N ILE A 268 15.64 -5.74 2.75
CA ILE A 268 16.94 -5.09 2.66
C ILE A 268 18.09 -6.09 2.47
N PHE A 269 18.05 -7.30 3.06
CA PHE A 269 19.21 -8.22 3.04
C PHE A 269 18.99 -9.69 3.46
N VAL A 270 17.92 -10.09 4.18
CA VAL A 270 17.65 -11.52 4.52
C VAL A 270 16.36 -11.98 3.87
N ARG A 271 16.36 -13.13 3.20
CA ARG A 271 15.16 -13.68 2.54
C ARG A 271 14.98 -15.16 2.83
N TYR A 272 14.43 -15.52 3.99
CA TYR A 272 13.89 -16.87 4.17
C TYR A 272 12.49 -16.95 3.57
N LYS A 273 12.38 -17.52 2.36
CA LYS A 273 11.09 -17.75 1.69
C LYS A 273 10.57 -19.15 1.97
N ILE A 274 10.25 -19.46 3.22
CA ILE A 274 9.86 -20.82 3.63
C ILE A 274 8.65 -21.36 2.86
N LEU A 275 7.65 -20.52 2.54
CA LEU A 275 6.52 -20.96 1.72
C LEU A 275 6.99 -21.44 0.34
N ILE A 276 8.00 -20.78 -0.25
CA ILE A 276 8.61 -21.26 -1.50
C ILE A 276 9.35 -22.56 -1.26
N LEU A 277 10.14 -22.66 -0.19
CA LEU A 277 10.92 -23.87 0.08
C LEU A 277 10.01 -25.08 0.33
N VAL A 278 8.95 -24.92 1.13
CA VAL A 278 7.93 -25.95 1.37
C VAL A 278 7.23 -26.32 0.06
N LEU A 279 6.75 -25.32 -0.69
CA LEU A 279 6.03 -25.55 -1.94
C LEU A 279 6.93 -25.80 -3.16
N SER A 280 8.25 -25.92 -3.00
CA SER A 280 9.16 -26.36 -4.07
C SER A 280 9.80 -27.69 -3.74
N ASN A 281 9.54 -28.25 -2.55
CA ASN A 281 10.16 -29.49 -2.12
C ASN A 281 9.33 -30.70 -2.56
N SER A 282 9.83 -31.44 -3.56
CA SER A 282 9.19 -32.63 -4.11
C SER A 282 8.88 -33.71 -3.08
N ALA A 283 9.65 -33.84 -2.00
CA ALA A 283 9.40 -34.82 -0.94
C ALA A 283 8.15 -34.46 -0.10
N VAL A 284 7.81 -33.17 0.00
CA VAL A 284 6.53 -32.73 0.58
C VAL A 284 5.37 -33.07 -0.37
N PHE A 285 5.59 -32.97 -1.69
CA PHE A 285 4.56 -33.19 -2.71
C PHE A 285 4.28 -34.63 -3.08
N GLN A 286 5.20 -35.55 -2.82
CA GLN A 286 4.98 -36.99 -2.99
C GLN A 286 4.07 -37.56 -1.89
N ASN A 287 3.86 -36.84 -0.79
CA ASN A 287 2.94 -37.22 0.27
C ASN A 287 1.52 -36.73 -0.04
N HIS A 288 0.73 -37.55 -0.72
CA HIS A 288 -0.70 -37.30 -0.99
C HIS A 288 -1.58 -37.21 0.27
N GLU A 289 -0.99 -37.36 1.46
CA GLU A 289 -1.65 -37.36 2.77
C GLU A 289 -1.66 -35.98 3.44
N LEU A 290 -1.00 -34.98 2.86
CA LEU A 290 -0.88 -33.63 3.43
C LEU A 290 -1.97 -32.70 2.90
N SER A 291 -2.63 -32.01 3.83
CA SER A 291 -3.55 -30.90 3.56
C SER A 291 -2.88 -29.57 3.90
N LEU A 292 -3.07 -28.57 3.04
CA LEU A 292 -2.53 -27.23 3.25
C LEU A 292 -3.65 -26.21 3.46
N THR A 293 -3.49 -25.32 4.43
CA THR A 293 -4.31 -24.12 4.54
C THR A 293 -3.42 -22.88 4.66
N LEU A 294 -3.61 -21.91 3.77
CA LEU A 294 -2.87 -20.65 3.74
C LEU A 294 -3.83 -19.50 4.08
N SER A 295 -3.40 -18.61 4.97
CA SER A 295 -4.17 -17.44 5.39
C SER A 295 -3.41 -16.16 5.09
N SER A 296 -4.10 -15.14 4.57
CA SER A 296 -3.56 -13.80 4.42
C SER A 296 -4.60 -12.72 4.71
N GLY A 297 -4.24 -11.77 5.57
CA GLY A 297 -5.09 -10.63 5.92
C GLY A 297 -5.29 -9.65 4.76
N TYR A 298 -4.37 -9.62 3.80
CA TYR A 298 -4.44 -8.81 2.59
C TYR A 298 -4.04 -9.64 1.38
N PHE A 299 -5.04 -10.27 0.74
CA PHE A 299 -4.82 -11.20 -0.36
C PHE A 299 -4.26 -10.50 -1.61
N ASN A 300 -2.94 -10.54 -1.77
CA ASN A 300 -2.24 -9.97 -2.91
C ASN A 300 -0.86 -10.64 -3.06
N PHE A 301 -0.85 -11.91 -3.42
CA PHE A 301 0.37 -12.68 -3.60
C PHE A 301 1.26 -12.08 -4.70
N THR A 302 2.58 -12.17 -4.51
CA THR A 302 3.53 -11.88 -5.59
C THR A 302 3.39 -12.91 -6.71
N ASP A 303 3.77 -12.55 -7.94
CA ASP A 303 3.78 -13.46 -9.10
C ASP A 303 4.44 -14.80 -8.77
N CYS A 304 5.56 -14.77 -8.07
CA CYS A 304 6.27 -15.98 -7.64
C CYS A 304 5.43 -16.91 -6.75
N TYR A 305 4.63 -16.36 -5.83
CA TYR A 305 3.71 -17.18 -5.02
C TYR A 305 2.48 -17.59 -5.82
N THR A 306 1.98 -16.72 -6.68
CA THR A 306 0.85 -17.00 -7.57
C THR A 306 1.16 -18.18 -8.49
N ASP A 307 2.30 -18.13 -9.18
CA ASP A 307 2.76 -19.20 -10.09
C ASP A 307 3.01 -20.49 -9.32
N LEU A 308 3.68 -20.39 -8.17
CA LEU A 308 3.98 -21.53 -7.33
C LEU A 308 2.70 -22.21 -6.86
N VAL A 309 1.71 -21.46 -6.36
CA VAL A 309 0.43 -21.99 -5.89
C VAL A 309 -0.42 -22.49 -7.04
N ALA A 310 -0.57 -21.73 -8.12
CA ALA A 310 -1.42 -22.10 -9.26
C ALA A 310 -0.92 -23.36 -9.99
N ASN A 311 0.39 -23.61 -9.99
CA ASN A 311 0.98 -24.82 -10.57
C ASN A 311 0.99 -26.02 -9.61
N GLN A 312 0.48 -25.89 -8.37
CA GLN A 312 0.35 -27.03 -7.47
C GLN A 312 -0.82 -27.93 -7.86
N ASN A 313 -0.49 -29.12 -8.37
CA ASN A 313 -1.48 -30.14 -8.72
C ASN A 313 -1.46 -31.36 -7.78
N CYS A 314 -0.54 -31.42 -6.82
CA CYS A 314 -0.32 -32.62 -6.00
C CYS A 314 -0.99 -32.59 -4.62
N LEU A 315 -1.32 -31.40 -4.10
CA LEU A 315 -1.85 -31.22 -2.74
C LEU A 315 -3.18 -30.46 -2.76
N GLU A 316 -4.10 -30.86 -1.89
CA GLU A 316 -5.27 -30.04 -1.58
C GLU A 316 -4.84 -28.80 -0.80
N MET A 317 -5.24 -27.62 -1.29
CA MET A 317 -4.88 -26.34 -0.69
C MET A 317 -6.08 -25.44 -0.49
N ASP A 318 -6.32 -25.06 0.76
CA ASP A 318 -7.30 -24.04 1.13
C ASP A 318 -6.61 -22.69 1.29
N ILE A 319 -7.19 -21.64 0.73
CA ILE A 319 -6.69 -20.27 0.86
C ILE A 319 -7.79 -19.40 1.45
N VAL A 320 -7.55 -18.86 2.65
CA VAL A 320 -8.50 -18.08 3.42
C VAL A 320 -8.08 -16.61 3.49
N TYR A 321 -8.98 -15.72 3.08
CA TYR A 321 -8.78 -14.27 3.13
C TYR A 321 -10.04 -13.54 3.59
N GLY A 322 -9.93 -12.26 3.95
CA GLY A 322 -11.06 -11.47 4.41
C GLY A 322 -11.97 -11.04 3.27
N SER A 323 -13.29 -11.16 3.47
CA SER A 323 -14.30 -10.56 2.58
C SER A 323 -14.16 -9.03 2.53
N PRO A 324 -14.85 -8.34 1.60
CA PRO A 324 -14.86 -6.88 1.54
C PRO A 324 -15.29 -6.23 2.86
N GLN A 325 -16.24 -6.83 3.57
CA GLN A 325 -16.75 -6.38 4.87
C GLN A 325 -15.77 -6.63 6.01
N ALA A 326 -15.02 -7.72 5.94
CA ALA A 326 -14.00 -8.04 6.93
C ALA A 326 -12.67 -7.29 6.68
N ASN A 327 -12.59 -6.44 5.66
CA ASN A 327 -11.39 -5.66 5.37
C ASN A 327 -11.25 -4.46 6.32
N GLY A 328 -10.03 -4.15 6.77
CA GLY A 328 -9.77 -2.99 7.64
C GLY A 328 -10.07 -1.62 7.01
N PHE A 329 -10.29 -1.55 5.69
CA PHE A 329 -10.73 -0.35 4.97
C PHE A 329 -12.22 -0.35 4.62
N TYR A 330 -12.98 -1.33 5.10
CA TYR A 330 -14.42 -1.37 4.88
C TYR A 330 -15.07 -0.08 5.39
N GLN A 331 -15.89 0.55 4.53
CA GLN A 331 -16.53 1.86 4.79
C GLN A 331 -15.57 3.01 5.11
N ALA A 332 -14.28 2.90 4.82
CA ALA A 332 -13.34 4.00 4.98
C ALA A 332 -13.71 5.20 4.09
N SER A 333 -13.51 6.41 4.59
CA SER A 333 -13.84 7.65 3.87
C SER A 333 -13.03 7.83 2.58
N GLY A 334 -13.67 8.38 1.54
CA GLY A 334 -13.00 8.78 0.30
C GLY A 334 -12.49 7.59 -0.51
N LEU A 335 -11.33 7.74 -1.15
CA LEU A 335 -10.78 6.71 -2.04
C LEU A 335 -10.36 5.42 -1.31
N PHE A 336 -10.08 5.49 0.00
CA PHE A 336 -9.68 4.34 0.79
C PHE A 336 -10.80 3.30 0.92
N GLY A 337 -12.07 3.71 0.87
CA GLY A 337 -13.22 2.80 0.91
C GLY A 337 -13.32 1.86 -0.31
N PHE A 338 -12.55 2.12 -1.37
CA PHE A 338 -12.47 1.25 -2.55
C PHE A 338 -11.36 0.20 -2.46
N ILE A 339 -10.49 0.25 -1.44
CA ILE A 339 -9.44 -0.76 -1.23
C ILE A 339 -10.00 -2.18 -1.14
N PRO A 340 -11.10 -2.46 -0.41
CA PRO A 340 -11.68 -3.80 -0.39
C PRO A 340 -12.04 -4.30 -1.80
N LEU A 341 -12.61 -3.45 -2.67
CA LEU A 341 -12.94 -3.82 -4.04
C LEU A 341 -11.72 -4.08 -4.93
N MET A 342 -10.57 -3.46 -4.63
CA MET A 342 -9.32 -3.80 -5.31
C MET A 342 -8.89 -5.24 -4.97
N TYR A 343 -9.04 -5.66 -3.71
CA TYR A 343 -8.76 -7.04 -3.30
C TYR A 343 -9.76 -8.03 -3.90
N VAL A 344 -11.04 -7.67 -4.07
CA VAL A 344 -12.01 -8.49 -4.82
C VAL A 344 -11.56 -8.71 -6.26
N TYR A 345 -11.07 -7.66 -6.93
CA TYR A 345 -10.59 -7.81 -8.29
C TYR A 345 -9.33 -8.69 -8.36
N ILE A 346 -8.40 -8.56 -7.42
CA ILE A 346 -7.21 -9.41 -7.33
C ILE A 346 -7.61 -10.87 -7.06
N SER A 347 -8.54 -11.13 -6.14
CA SER A 347 -9.03 -12.48 -5.86
C SER A 347 -9.77 -13.09 -7.04
N TYR A 348 -10.52 -12.29 -7.80
CA TYR A 348 -11.15 -12.71 -9.06
C TYR A 348 -10.13 -13.11 -10.13
N LEU A 349 -9.06 -12.32 -10.31
CA LEU A 349 -7.99 -12.67 -11.24
C LEU A 349 -7.29 -13.96 -10.82
N PHE A 350 -7.06 -14.15 -9.53
CA PHE A 350 -6.46 -15.37 -9.00
C PHE A 350 -7.39 -16.58 -9.19
N TYR A 351 -8.69 -16.44 -8.88
CA TYR A 351 -9.69 -17.49 -9.08
C TYR A 351 -9.74 -18.02 -10.52
N LYS A 352 -9.42 -17.19 -11.52
CA LYS A 352 -9.37 -17.61 -12.93
C LYS A 352 -8.20 -18.52 -13.29
N ILE A 353 -7.12 -18.49 -12.52
CA ILE A 353 -5.86 -19.16 -12.86
C ILE A 353 -5.54 -20.34 -11.94
N ILE A 354 -6.24 -20.49 -10.82
CA ILE A 354 -6.01 -21.60 -9.88
C ILE A 354 -6.42 -22.96 -10.46
N GLY A 355 -5.66 -24.00 -10.12
CA GLY A 355 -6.00 -25.40 -10.41
C GLY A 355 -7.15 -25.94 -9.57
N ARG A 356 -7.64 -27.14 -9.93
CA ARG A 356 -8.82 -27.78 -9.30
C ARG A 356 -8.63 -28.13 -7.82
N ASN A 357 -7.39 -28.35 -7.38
CA ASN A 357 -7.06 -28.77 -6.01
C ASN A 357 -6.95 -27.59 -5.03
N ILE A 358 -7.16 -26.36 -5.52
CA ILE A 358 -7.06 -25.14 -4.74
C ILE A 358 -8.47 -24.60 -4.49
N ARG A 359 -8.82 -24.40 -3.22
CA ARG A 359 -10.12 -23.88 -2.79
C ARG A 359 -9.92 -22.54 -2.10
N LEU A 360 -10.71 -21.55 -2.51
CA LEU A 360 -10.69 -20.22 -1.92
C LEU A 360 -11.83 -20.07 -0.91
N PHE A 361 -11.57 -19.36 0.20
CA PHE A 361 -12.55 -19.08 1.24
C PHE A 361 -12.49 -17.61 1.68
N GLU A 362 -13.66 -16.98 1.75
CA GLU A 362 -13.83 -15.61 2.25
C GLU A 362 -14.34 -15.63 3.68
N TYR A 363 -13.52 -15.17 4.62
CA TYR A 363 -13.91 -14.93 6.00
C TYR A 363 -14.86 -13.73 6.09
N ASN A 364 -16.02 -13.93 6.73
CA ASN A 364 -16.99 -12.88 7.00
C ASN A 364 -17.74 -13.14 8.32
N LYS A 365 -17.38 -12.40 9.36
CA LYS A 365 -18.14 -12.34 10.62
C LYS A 365 -18.65 -10.91 10.82
N PRO A 366 -19.97 -10.68 10.94
CA PRO A 366 -20.52 -9.33 11.07
C PRO A 366 -19.90 -8.54 12.21
N GLY A 367 -19.44 -7.32 11.93
CA GLY A 367 -18.79 -6.44 12.91
C GLY A 367 -17.33 -6.81 13.23
N TRP A 368 -16.76 -7.80 12.55
CA TRP A 368 -15.36 -8.22 12.72
C TRP A 368 -14.54 -7.96 11.47
N SER A 369 -13.25 -7.67 11.66
CA SER A 369 -12.28 -7.60 10.58
C SER A 369 -11.32 -8.79 10.59
N TYR A 370 -10.76 -9.13 9.44
CA TYR A 370 -9.87 -10.27 9.27
C TYR A 370 -8.44 -9.81 9.01
N HIS A 371 -7.50 -10.42 9.73
CA HIS A 371 -6.08 -10.14 9.61
C HIS A 371 -5.21 -11.35 9.98
N ALA A 372 -5.74 -12.56 10.03
CA ALA A 372 -4.89 -13.74 10.25
C ALA A 372 -3.91 -13.91 9.07
N LYS A 373 -2.69 -14.34 9.37
CA LYS A 373 -1.72 -14.78 8.35
C LYS A 373 -1.02 -16.03 8.83
N GLY A 374 -0.64 -16.87 7.88
CA GLY A 374 0.15 -18.05 8.18
C GLY A 374 -0.24 -19.24 7.35
N LEU A 375 0.30 -20.38 7.75
CA LEU A 375 0.16 -21.66 7.06
C LEU A 375 -0.19 -22.74 8.08
N TRP A 376 -1.03 -23.70 7.71
CA TRP A 376 -1.22 -24.97 8.41
C TRP A 376 -0.96 -26.09 7.43
N ILE A 377 -0.19 -27.09 7.85
CA ILE A 377 0.12 -28.31 7.13
C ILE A 377 -0.23 -29.44 8.08
N ASP A 378 -1.22 -30.24 7.72
CA ASP A 378 -1.66 -31.35 8.55
C ASP A 378 -1.69 -32.64 7.73
N SER A 379 -1.19 -33.73 8.31
CA SER A 379 -1.33 -35.07 7.76
C SER A 379 -2.59 -35.75 8.31
N GLU A 380 -3.39 -36.37 7.44
CA GLU A 380 -4.54 -37.16 7.86
C GLU A 380 -4.14 -38.53 8.45
N GLN A 381 -2.97 -39.06 8.07
CA GLN A 381 -2.54 -40.42 8.40
C GLN A 381 -1.40 -40.49 9.43
N SER A 382 -0.80 -39.35 9.80
CA SER A 382 0.28 -39.29 10.79
C SER A 382 0.07 -38.17 11.81
N SER A 383 0.82 -38.20 12.91
CA SER A 383 0.79 -37.17 13.95
C SER A 383 1.46 -35.85 13.55
N LEU A 384 2.01 -35.78 12.33
CA LEU A 384 2.69 -34.61 11.80
C LEU A 384 1.69 -33.45 11.62
N SER A 385 2.01 -32.33 12.26
CA SER A 385 1.40 -31.03 12.00
C SER A 385 2.48 -29.97 11.98
N ALA A 386 2.37 -29.03 11.04
CA ALA A 386 3.25 -27.88 10.98
C ALA A 386 2.46 -26.61 10.74
N THR A 387 2.90 -25.51 11.33
CA THR A 387 2.28 -24.20 11.14
C THR A 387 3.31 -23.09 11.01
N MET A 388 2.99 -22.08 10.21
CA MET A 388 3.75 -20.84 10.15
C MET A 388 2.92 -19.71 10.74
N ILE A 389 3.48 -18.96 11.68
CA ILE A 389 2.86 -17.77 12.29
C ILE A 389 3.81 -16.58 12.24
N GLY A 390 3.28 -15.37 12.02
CA GLY A 390 4.09 -14.16 12.04
C GLY A 390 3.42 -12.99 11.34
N SER A 391 4.24 -12.10 10.80
CA SER A 391 3.78 -10.79 10.35
C SER A 391 3.59 -10.63 8.82
N SER A 392 4.09 -11.58 8.02
CA SER A 392 4.04 -11.52 6.54
C SER A 392 2.64 -11.73 5.98
N ASN A 393 2.23 -10.90 5.02
CA ASN A 393 1.01 -11.08 4.22
C ASN A 393 1.26 -11.78 2.86
N PHE A 394 2.50 -12.20 2.60
CA PHE A 394 2.95 -12.80 1.32
C PHE A 394 2.82 -11.88 0.09
N GLY A 395 2.45 -10.61 0.29
CA GLY A 395 2.44 -9.61 -0.77
C GLY A 395 3.79 -8.94 -0.99
N HIS A 396 3.88 -8.18 -2.08
CA HIS A 396 5.13 -7.56 -2.53
C HIS A 396 5.86 -6.75 -1.44
N ARG A 397 5.12 -6.03 -0.58
CA ARG A 397 5.71 -5.23 0.50
C ARG A 397 6.40 -6.11 1.55
N SER A 398 5.70 -7.15 2.04
CA SER A 398 6.26 -8.11 2.98
C SER A 398 7.49 -8.81 2.40
N VAL A 399 7.46 -9.22 1.13
CA VAL A 399 8.56 -9.98 0.50
C VAL A 399 9.80 -9.12 0.23
N HIS A 400 9.62 -7.89 -0.24
CA HIS A 400 10.72 -7.12 -0.83
C HIS A 400 11.11 -5.86 -0.07
N ARG A 401 10.30 -5.40 0.90
CA ARG A 401 10.48 -4.07 1.51
C ARG A 401 10.52 -4.07 3.03
N ASP A 402 9.61 -4.78 3.67
CA ASP A 402 9.45 -4.73 5.12
C ASP A 402 10.51 -5.57 5.87
N LEU A 403 10.65 -5.27 7.17
CA LEU A 403 11.30 -6.15 8.15
C LEU A 403 10.23 -7.04 8.79
N GLU A 404 10.17 -8.29 8.39
CA GLU A 404 9.19 -9.28 8.84
C GLU A 404 9.89 -10.40 9.63
N ALA A 405 9.17 -10.96 10.61
CA ALA A 405 9.59 -12.14 11.35
C ALA A 405 8.45 -13.17 11.34
N GLN A 406 8.81 -14.42 11.11
CA GLN A 406 7.91 -15.56 11.09
C GLN A 406 8.53 -16.70 11.89
N PHE A 407 7.69 -17.59 12.41
CA PHE A 407 8.09 -18.78 13.11
C PHE A 407 7.41 -19.96 12.47
N PHE A 408 8.21 -20.94 12.05
CA PHE A 408 7.71 -22.20 11.55
C PHE A 408 7.80 -23.24 12.66
N ILE A 409 6.68 -23.85 13.00
CA ILE A 409 6.51 -24.78 14.11
C ILE A 409 6.20 -26.14 13.50
N ILE A 410 6.95 -27.18 13.87
CA ILE A 410 6.72 -28.57 13.44
C ILE A 410 6.54 -29.42 14.68
N THR A 411 5.44 -30.15 14.76
CA THR A 411 5.11 -31.02 15.88
C THR A 411 4.66 -32.40 15.40
N TYR A 412 4.97 -33.41 16.22
CA TYR A 412 4.43 -34.77 16.12
C TYR A 412 3.55 -35.10 17.33
N ASN A 413 3.24 -34.09 18.15
CA ASN A 413 2.38 -34.23 19.33
C ASN A 413 0.91 -34.08 18.94
N GLU A 414 0.13 -35.13 19.18
CA GLU A 414 -1.29 -35.19 18.82
C GLU A 414 -2.14 -34.10 19.48
N LYS A 415 -1.92 -33.80 20.77
CA LYS A 415 -2.69 -32.76 21.47
C LYS A 415 -2.48 -31.39 20.83
N LEU A 416 -1.22 -31.05 20.53
CA LEU A 416 -0.89 -29.78 19.88
C LEU A 416 -1.41 -29.74 18.43
N LYS A 417 -1.34 -30.85 17.69
CA LYS A 417 -1.97 -30.99 16.37
C LYS A 417 -3.46 -30.68 16.42
N ILE A 418 -4.20 -31.29 17.35
CA ILE A 418 -5.64 -31.03 17.54
C ILE A 418 -5.89 -29.54 17.84
N SER A 419 -5.12 -28.94 18.76
CA SER A 419 -5.28 -27.51 19.07
C SER A 419 -5.04 -26.61 17.84
N LEU A 420 -4.03 -26.91 17.01
CA LEU A 420 -3.75 -26.18 15.77
C LEU A 420 -4.87 -26.36 14.73
N GLN A 421 -5.45 -27.55 14.64
CA GLN A 421 -6.61 -27.82 13.80
C GLN A 421 -7.84 -27.05 14.28
N GLU A 422 -8.09 -26.99 15.59
CA GLU A 422 -9.17 -26.19 16.16
C GLU A 422 -9.00 -24.69 15.90
N GLU A 423 -7.77 -24.16 15.99
CA GLU A 423 -7.44 -22.78 15.58
C GLU A 423 -7.85 -22.51 14.14
N ARG A 424 -7.44 -23.40 13.22
CA ARG A 424 -7.78 -23.33 11.80
C ARG A 424 -9.30 -23.41 11.57
N LEU A 425 -9.97 -24.35 12.22
CA LEU A 425 -11.42 -24.55 12.09
C LEU A 425 -12.22 -23.35 12.60
N ARG A 426 -11.79 -22.70 13.70
CA ARG A 426 -12.45 -21.46 14.18
C ARG A 426 -12.45 -20.35 13.13
N ILE A 427 -11.39 -20.24 12.33
CA ILE A 427 -11.33 -19.30 11.21
C ILE A 427 -12.28 -19.74 10.09
N LEU A 428 -12.24 -21.01 9.71
CA LEU A 428 -13.05 -21.57 8.62
C LEU A 428 -14.55 -21.58 8.93
N ASN A 429 -14.96 -21.67 10.20
CA ASN A 429 -16.37 -21.64 10.61
C ASN A 429 -17.10 -20.36 10.21
N TYR A 430 -16.37 -19.26 10.00
CA TYR A 430 -16.91 -17.98 9.50
C TYR A 430 -16.47 -17.70 8.06
N ALA A 431 -15.91 -18.69 7.37
CA ALA A 431 -15.46 -18.56 6.00
C ALA A 431 -16.41 -19.27 5.04
N THR A 432 -16.72 -18.60 3.93
CA THR A 432 -17.56 -19.18 2.87
C THR A 432 -16.69 -19.54 1.68
N LYS A 433 -16.87 -20.73 1.10
CA LYS A 433 -16.17 -21.14 -0.12
C LYS A 433 -16.51 -20.16 -1.24
N VAL A 434 -15.49 -19.74 -1.98
CA VAL A 434 -15.62 -18.82 -3.11
C VAL A 434 -15.87 -19.62 -4.38
N ASP A 435 -16.97 -19.30 -5.04
CA ASP A 435 -17.37 -19.79 -6.35
C ASP A 435 -17.58 -18.60 -7.31
N ALA A 436 -17.99 -18.89 -8.54
CA ALA A 436 -18.27 -17.84 -9.52
C ALA A 436 -19.42 -16.91 -9.08
N ALA A 437 -20.36 -17.38 -8.26
CA ALA A 437 -21.51 -16.61 -7.81
C ALA A 437 -21.12 -15.54 -6.78
N VAL A 438 -20.06 -15.74 -6.00
CA VAL A 438 -19.52 -14.73 -5.06
C VAL A 438 -19.21 -13.42 -5.77
N PHE A 439 -18.57 -13.47 -6.95
CA PHE A 439 -18.20 -12.28 -7.72
C PHE A 439 -19.40 -11.56 -8.37
N LEU A 440 -20.59 -12.15 -8.34
CA LEU A 440 -21.83 -11.53 -8.82
C LEU A 440 -22.61 -10.81 -7.70
N ARG A 441 -22.19 -10.96 -6.44
CA ARG A 441 -22.84 -10.29 -5.30
C ARG A 441 -22.63 -8.78 -5.37
N ARG A 442 -23.59 -8.03 -4.82
CA ARG A 442 -23.60 -6.54 -4.89
C ARG A 442 -22.38 -5.89 -4.23
N ASP A 443 -21.90 -6.47 -3.16
CA ASP A 443 -20.70 -6.08 -2.39
C ASP A 443 -19.37 -6.46 -3.07
N HIS A 444 -19.42 -7.33 -4.10
CA HIS A 444 -18.29 -7.76 -4.91
C HIS A 444 -18.29 -7.12 -6.30
N PHE A 445 -19.28 -6.27 -6.61
CA PHE A 445 -19.32 -5.53 -7.86
C PHE A 445 -18.19 -4.50 -7.90
N VAL A 446 -17.21 -4.75 -8.77
CA VAL A 446 -16.06 -3.85 -8.96
C VAL A 446 -16.30 -2.92 -10.15
N PRO A 447 -16.37 -1.59 -9.94
CA PRO A 447 -16.49 -0.63 -11.03
C PRO A 447 -15.30 -0.67 -12.00
N LEU A 448 -15.56 -0.44 -13.29
CA LEU A 448 -14.55 -0.49 -14.36
C LEU A 448 -13.31 0.38 -14.09
N TRP A 449 -13.49 1.56 -13.48
CA TRP A 449 -12.36 2.44 -13.17
C TRP A 449 -11.41 1.81 -12.13
N ILE A 450 -11.90 0.95 -11.23
CA ILE A 450 -11.05 0.21 -10.29
C ILE A 450 -10.24 -0.85 -11.05
N HIS A 451 -10.85 -1.56 -12.02
CA HIS A 451 -10.11 -2.49 -12.87
C HIS A 451 -8.93 -1.78 -13.54
N MET A 452 -9.18 -0.59 -14.10
CA MET A 452 -8.13 0.20 -14.75
C MET A 452 -7.03 0.62 -13.77
N VAL A 453 -7.38 1.03 -12.55
CA VAL A 453 -6.40 1.42 -11.51
C VAL A 453 -5.55 0.23 -11.08
N VAL A 454 -6.16 -0.93 -10.80
CA VAL A 454 -5.43 -2.13 -10.39
C VAL A 454 -4.55 -2.63 -11.53
N LEU A 455 -5.08 -2.71 -12.76
CA LEU A 455 -4.32 -3.15 -13.92
C LEU A 455 -3.13 -2.23 -14.23
N GLN A 456 -3.31 -0.91 -14.08
CA GLN A 456 -2.20 0.05 -14.15
C GLN A 456 -1.18 -0.18 -13.04
N GLY A 457 -1.62 -0.41 -11.81
CA GLY A 457 -0.75 -0.71 -10.68
C GLY A 457 0.08 -1.99 -10.91
N LEU A 458 -0.54 -3.04 -11.44
CA LEU A 458 0.11 -4.30 -11.77
C LEU A 458 1.11 -4.14 -12.92
N VAL A 459 0.72 -3.52 -14.04
CA VAL A 459 1.59 -3.33 -15.20
C VAL A 459 2.74 -2.37 -14.89
N PHE A 460 2.44 -1.22 -14.28
CA PHE A 460 3.47 -0.24 -13.89
C PHE A 460 4.38 -0.79 -12.79
N GLY A 461 3.81 -1.48 -11.80
CA GLY A 461 4.56 -2.17 -10.77
C GLY A 461 5.57 -3.16 -11.38
N ARG A 462 5.13 -3.99 -12.33
CA ARG A 462 5.98 -4.95 -13.04
C ARG A 462 7.09 -4.25 -13.82
N VAL A 463 6.77 -3.25 -14.63
CA VAL A 463 7.75 -2.50 -15.43
C VAL A 463 8.77 -1.75 -14.55
N LEU A 464 8.31 -1.12 -13.47
CA LEU A 464 9.18 -0.44 -12.51
C LEU A 464 10.10 -1.45 -11.79
N MET A 465 9.57 -2.61 -11.40
CA MET A 465 10.35 -3.64 -10.73
C MET A 465 11.39 -4.28 -11.64
N GLU A 466 11.05 -4.55 -12.90
CA GLU A 466 12.02 -5.02 -13.90
C GLU A 466 13.12 -3.99 -14.16
N ALA A 467 12.78 -2.70 -14.22
CA ALA A 467 13.77 -1.61 -14.36
C ALA A 467 14.67 -1.49 -13.11
N LEU A 468 14.11 -1.62 -11.91
CA LEU A 468 14.88 -1.59 -10.66
C LEU A 468 15.76 -2.85 -10.48
N ALA A 469 15.30 -4.02 -10.91
CA ALA A 469 16.07 -5.26 -10.88
C ALA A 469 17.28 -5.20 -11.83
N ARG A 470 17.12 -4.61 -13.03
CA ARG A 470 18.25 -4.38 -13.95
C ARG A 470 19.30 -3.42 -13.40
N ASN A 471 18.88 -2.38 -12.67
CA ASN A 471 19.82 -1.46 -12.01
C ASN A 471 20.51 -2.08 -10.78
N GLY A 472 19.94 -3.14 -10.19
CA GLY A 472 20.57 -3.90 -9.09
C GLY A 472 21.55 -4.98 -9.57
N ALA A 473 21.44 -5.44 -10.81
CA ALA A 473 22.30 -6.49 -11.38
C ALA A 473 23.60 -5.95 -12.03
N ALA A 474 23.72 -4.63 -12.21
CA ALA A 474 24.85 -4.01 -12.93
C ALA A 474 26.17 -3.87 -12.12
N THR A 475 26.34 -4.59 -11.01
CA THR A 475 27.59 -4.56 -10.21
C THR A 475 28.28 -5.91 -10.00
N ALA A 476 27.92 -6.92 -10.80
CA ALA A 476 28.66 -8.19 -10.79
C ALA A 476 28.70 -8.83 -12.18
N ALA A 477 29.65 -8.37 -13.01
CA ALA A 477 30.37 -9.16 -14.03
C ALA A 477 31.10 -8.20 -14.99
N THR A 478 32.24 -7.68 -14.56
CA THR A 478 33.27 -7.22 -15.49
C THR A 478 34.00 -8.48 -15.97
N ASN A 479 33.66 -8.97 -17.16
CA ASN A 479 34.59 -9.80 -17.93
C ASN A 479 34.58 -9.32 -19.38
N VAL A 480 35.73 -8.72 -19.72
CA VAL A 480 36.13 -8.34 -21.05
C VAL A 480 36.18 -9.59 -21.91
N HIS A 481 35.38 -9.63 -22.98
CA HIS A 481 35.70 -10.43 -24.14
C HIS A 481 35.55 -9.58 -25.39
N LEU A 482 36.71 -9.12 -25.89
CA LEU A 482 36.88 -8.68 -27.26
C LEU A 482 36.46 -9.81 -28.20
N PHE A 483 35.54 -9.52 -29.10
CA PHE A 483 35.50 -10.19 -30.39
C PHE A 483 35.43 -9.15 -31.51
N HIS A 484 36.57 -9.02 -32.18
CA HIS A 484 36.70 -8.49 -33.53
C HIS A 484 35.67 -9.16 -34.46
N ARG A 485 34.91 -8.36 -35.22
CA ARG A 485 34.52 -8.80 -36.56
C ARG A 485 34.38 -7.65 -37.54
N ASN A 486 34.83 -7.96 -38.76
CA ASN A 486 35.31 -7.06 -39.78
C ASN A 486 34.24 -6.18 -40.42
N ARG A 487 34.67 -4.94 -40.67
CA ARG A 487 33.99 -3.93 -41.46
C ARG A 487 34.40 -4.13 -42.92
N THR A 488 33.53 -4.66 -43.77
CA THR A 488 33.71 -4.63 -45.22
C THR A 488 32.99 -3.42 -45.81
N GLN A 489 33.78 -2.53 -46.40
CA GLN A 489 33.34 -1.48 -47.30
C GLN A 489 32.67 -2.08 -48.55
N ARG A 490 31.55 -1.51 -48.96
CA ARG A 490 31.19 -1.38 -50.37
C ARG A 490 30.76 0.06 -50.64
N ARG A 491 31.61 0.78 -51.38
CA ARG A 491 31.29 1.99 -52.14
C ARG A 491 30.56 1.59 -53.43
N GLY A 492 29.66 2.46 -53.90
CA GLY A 492 29.13 2.40 -55.27
C GLY A 492 27.94 3.34 -55.49
N MET A 493 28.23 4.52 -56.05
CA MET A 493 27.28 5.49 -56.60
C MET A 493 26.34 4.89 -57.66
N MET A 494 25.11 5.44 -57.77
CA MET A 494 24.64 6.05 -59.02
C MET A 494 23.36 6.88 -58.80
N HIS A 495 23.38 8.10 -59.33
CA HIS A 495 22.23 8.97 -59.55
C HIS A 495 21.35 8.43 -60.69
N HIS A 496 20.04 8.51 -60.52
CA HIS A 496 19.11 8.84 -61.61
C HIS A 496 17.88 9.55 -61.03
N GLY A 497 17.62 10.77 -61.53
CA GLY A 497 16.40 11.50 -61.22
C GLY A 497 15.22 11.01 -62.05
N PHE A 498 14.01 11.25 -61.57
CA PHE A 498 12.97 11.99 -62.30
C PHE A 498 11.71 12.23 -61.44
N LYS A 499 11.13 13.42 -61.65
CA LYS A 499 9.72 13.83 -61.52
C LYS A 499 9.07 14.06 -60.14
N HIS A 500 8.92 15.36 -59.87
CA HIS A 500 7.77 16.05 -59.31
C HIS A 500 6.51 15.20 -59.08
N THR A 501 6.11 15.10 -57.81
CA THR A 501 4.70 15.05 -57.41
C THR A 501 4.50 16.03 -56.26
N THR A 502 3.76 17.09 -56.54
CA THR A 502 3.25 18.05 -55.56
C THR A 502 2.21 17.38 -54.69
N ASN A 503 2.33 17.55 -53.38
CA ASN A 503 1.43 16.99 -52.38
C ASN A 503 0.07 17.72 -52.43
N PRO A 504 -1.06 17.03 -52.68
CA PRO A 504 -2.39 17.65 -52.83
C PRO A 504 -3.04 18.14 -51.52
N TYR A 505 -2.28 18.27 -50.44
CA TYR A 505 -2.78 18.66 -49.10
C TYR A 505 -2.16 19.95 -48.56
N GLU A 506 -1.59 20.80 -49.41
CA GLU A 506 -1.13 22.12 -48.98
C GLU A 506 -2.29 23.02 -48.54
N SER A 507 -2.23 23.44 -47.27
CA SER A 507 -3.26 24.17 -46.52
C SER A 507 -3.78 25.45 -47.21
N ARG A 508 -3.03 26.01 -48.17
CA ARG A 508 -3.41 27.24 -48.89
C ARG A 508 -4.43 27.01 -50.00
N GLU A 509 -4.52 25.81 -50.58
CA GLU A 509 -5.46 25.53 -51.67
C GLU A 509 -6.84 25.04 -51.16
N LEU A 510 -6.88 24.37 -50.00
CA LEU A 510 -8.13 23.99 -49.31
C LEU A 510 -8.94 25.21 -48.87
N LEU A 511 -8.27 26.32 -48.53
CA LEU A 511 -8.91 27.58 -48.12
C LEU A 511 -9.56 28.33 -49.30
N GLN A 512 -9.13 28.09 -50.54
CA GLN A 512 -9.76 28.69 -51.73
C GLN A 512 -11.00 27.90 -52.20
N ARG A 513 -11.09 26.59 -51.92
CA ARG A 513 -12.21 25.73 -52.37
C ARG A 513 -13.44 25.73 -51.47
N LEU A 514 -13.32 26.22 -50.24
CA LEU A 514 -14.47 26.40 -49.32
C LEU A 514 -15.14 27.77 -49.46
N GLY A 515 -14.69 28.61 -50.40
CA GLY A 515 -15.13 30.01 -50.57
C GLY A 515 -16.44 30.23 -51.34
N ARG A 516 -17.17 29.21 -51.79
CA ARG A 516 -18.43 29.39 -52.53
C ARG A 516 -19.44 28.28 -52.27
N CYS A 517 -20.22 28.44 -51.22
CA CYS A 517 -21.64 28.04 -51.17
C CYS A 517 -22.26 28.69 -49.93
N SER A 518 -22.99 29.77 -50.15
CA SER A 518 -23.74 30.50 -49.13
C SER A 518 -25.13 29.88 -48.99
N ALA A 519 -25.43 29.32 -47.82
CA ALA A 519 -26.80 29.19 -47.32
C ALA A 519 -26.79 29.52 -45.82
N ARG A 520 -27.40 30.67 -45.55
CA ARG A 520 -27.60 31.41 -44.30
C ARG A 520 -27.77 30.55 -43.03
N HIS A 521 -26.89 30.81 -42.05
CA HIS A 521 -27.23 30.93 -40.64
C HIS A 521 -26.21 31.87 -39.94
N LEU A 522 -26.21 33.14 -40.34
CA LEU A 522 -25.82 34.27 -39.46
C LEU A 522 -27.07 34.56 -38.59
N SER A 523 -27.03 34.91 -37.31
CA SER A 523 -26.03 35.62 -36.54
C SER A 523 -26.38 35.42 -35.05
N SER A 524 -25.45 34.94 -34.24
CA SER A 524 -25.53 35.08 -32.77
C SER A 524 -24.12 35.07 -32.13
N ARG A 525 -23.16 34.38 -32.76
CA ARG A 525 -21.80 34.25 -32.23
C ARG A 525 -20.90 35.47 -32.46
N THR A 526 -21.05 36.19 -33.57
CA THR A 526 -20.17 37.33 -33.92
C THR A 526 -20.51 38.57 -33.11
N THR A 527 -21.79 38.81 -32.80
CA THR A 527 -22.29 39.92 -31.98
C THR A 527 -21.94 39.75 -30.50
N ALA A 528 -21.98 38.52 -29.96
CA ALA A 528 -21.59 38.22 -28.58
C ALA A 528 -20.06 38.38 -28.32
N LEU A 529 -19.23 38.07 -29.31
CA LEU A 529 -17.76 38.16 -29.19
C LEU A 529 -17.26 39.62 -29.26
N LEU A 530 -17.95 40.48 -30.02
CA LEU A 530 -17.71 41.93 -30.05
C LEU A 530 -18.21 42.63 -28.76
N SER A 531 -19.37 42.23 -28.23
CA SER A 531 -19.92 42.72 -26.95
C SER A 531 -19.07 42.33 -25.73
N SER A 532 -18.58 41.08 -25.65
CA SER A 532 -17.78 40.64 -24.50
C SER A 532 -16.40 41.29 -24.41
N LYS A 533 -15.79 41.67 -25.54
CA LYS A 533 -14.54 42.45 -25.56
C LYS A 533 -14.77 43.89 -25.14
N SER A 534 -15.83 44.55 -25.61
CA SER A 534 -16.14 45.93 -25.19
C SER A 534 -16.56 46.01 -23.72
N LEU A 535 -17.33 45.04 -23.22
CA LEU A 535 -17.74 44.96 -21.81
C LEU A 535 -16.55 44.79 -20.86
N LYS A 536 -15.55 44.00 -21.27
CA LYS A 536 -14.33 43.79 -20.48
C LYS A 536 -13.46 45.05 -20.41
N GLU A 537 -13.46 45.86 -21.45
CA GLU A 537 -12.77 47.16 -21.46
C GLU A 537 -13.53 48.21 -20.65
N LEU A 538 -14.86 48.24 -20.75
CA LEU A 538 -15.72 49.14 -19.95
C LEU A 538 -15.62 48.89 -18.44
N LEU A 539 -15.50 47.62 -18.02
CA LEU A 539 -15.49 47.22 -16.61
C LEU A 539 -14.08 46.96 -16.06
N LYS A 540 -13.05 47.50 -16.71
CA LYS A 540 -11.65 47.23 -16.35
C LYS A 540 -11.25 47.87 -15.03
N ASP A 541 -11.79 49.05 -14.73
CA ASP A 541 -11.45 49.88 -13.57
C ASP A 541 -12.48 49.79 -12.43
N GLU A 542 -13.49 48.91 -12.59
CA GLU A 542 -14.50 48.64 -11.56
C GLU A 542 -13.93 47.93 -10.34
N VAL A 543 -14.43 48.28 -9.15
CA VAL A 543 -14.11 47.61 -7.89
C VAL A 543 -14.96 46.34 -7.78
N TRP A 544 -14.29 45.20 -7.60
CA TRP A 544 -14.91 43.89 -7.57
C TRP A 544 -14.94 43.29 -6.17
N ILE A 545 -16.11 43.26 -5.56
CA ILE A 545 -16.36 42.70 -4.24
C ILE A 545 -16.62 41.19 -4.38
N PRO A 546 -15.83 40.31 -3.75
CA PRO A 546 -16.02 38.86 -3.87
C PRO A 546 -17.26 38.41 -3.07
N VAL A 547 -18.13 37.64 -3.72
CA VAL A 547 -19.39 37.16 -3.13
C VAL A 547 -19.33 35.65 -2.83
N TYR A 548 -18.71 34.89 -3.74
CA TYR A 548 -18.56 33.44 -3.61
C TYR A 548 -17.10 33.02 -3.81
N ARG A 549 -16.63 32.06 -3.02
CA ARG A 549 -15.33 31.40 -3.18
C ARG A 549 -15.44 29.90 -2.96
N PHE A 550 -14.96 29.11 -3.93
CA PHE A 550 -14.80 27.67 -3.76
C PHE A 550 -13.41 27.36 -3.18
N ARG A 551 -13.35 26.85 -1.94
CA ARG A 551 -12.08 26.50 -1.29
C ARG A 551 -11.37 25.31 -1.93
N GLY A 552 -12.06 24.47 -2.71
CA GLY A 552 -11.44 23.33 -3.37
C GLY A 552 -10.74 23.66 -4.71
N ILE A 553 -10.82 24.90 -5.19
CA ILE A 553 -10.37 25.26 -6.55
C ILE A 553 -8.86 25.06 -6.76
N HIS A 554 -8.03 25.27 -5.72
CA HIS A 554 -6.58 25.10 -5.83
C HIS A 554 -6.21 23.63 -6.04
N TYR A 555 -6.93 22.69 -5.44
CA TYR A 555 -6.73 21.26 -5.71
C TYR A 555 -7.05 20.91 -7.16
N SER A 556 -8.12 21.48 -7.72
CA SER A 556 -8.46 21.29 -9.14
C SER A 556 -7.40 21.87 -10.09
N VAL A 557 -6.86 23.06 -9.78
CA VAL A 557 -5.76 23.69 -10.53
C VAL A 557 -4.50 22.82 -10.49
N VAL A 558 -4.10 22.38 -9.30
CA VAL A 558 -2.91 21.52 -9.12
C VAL A 558 -3.10 20.19 -9.85
N ALA A 559 -4.26 19.55 -9.71
CA ALA A 559 -4.57 18.30 -10.39
C ALA A 559 -4.52 18.45 -11.93
N ALA A 560 -5.10 19.51 -12.49
CA ALA A 560 -5.07 19.78 -13.93
C ALA A 560 -3.64 20.01 -14.44
N LYS A 561 -2.84 20.83 -13.73
CA LYS A 561 -1.45 21.12 -14.10
C LYS A 561 -0.52 19.91 -13.96
N MET A 562 -0.67 19.13 -12.88
CA MET A 562 0.10 17.90 -12.70
C MET A 562 -0.23 16.86 -13.77
N LYS A 563 -1.51 16.71 -14.14
CA LYS A 563 -1.91 15.80 -15.22
C LYS A 563 -1.37 16.26 -16.58
N LEU A 564 -1.37 17.55 -16.87
CA LEU A 564 -0.75 18.10 -18.08
C LEU A 564 0.75 17.76 -18.14
N ALA A 565 1.48 18.00 -17.05
CA ALA A 565 2.91 17.70 -16.98
C ALA A 565 3.18 16.19 -17.16
N LEU A 566 2.37 15.34 -16.53
CA LEU A 566 2.46 13.88 -16.67
C LEU A 566 2.25 13.43 -18.13
N THR A 567 1.25 13.99 -18.81
CA THR A 567 0.95 13.66 -20.21
C THR A 567 2.02 14.16 -21.18
N ILE A 568 2.55 15.36 -20.96
CA ILE A 568 3.67 15.88 -21.79
C ILE A 568 4.90 14.98 -21.58
N SER A 569 5.22 14.64 -20.34
CA SER A 569 6.36 13.77 -20.03
C SER A 569 6.20 12.37 -20.64
N SER A 570 5.01 11.76 -20.58
CA SER A 570 4.76 10.43 -21.13
C SER A 570 4.85 10.40 -22.66
N ILE A 571 4.37 11.44 -23.34
CA ILE A 571 4.48 11.56 -24.80
C ILE A 571 5.94 11.81 -25.21
N ALA A 572 6.67 12.68 -24.51
CA ALA A 572 8.06 12.98 -24.80
C ALA A 572 9.01 11.79 -24.59
N LEU A 573 8.61 10.80 -23.80
CA LEU A 573 9.36 9.56 -23.59
C LEU A 573 9.30 8.61 -24.80
N ILE A 574 8.27 8.69 -25.64
CA ILE A 574 8.10 7.77 -26.78
C ILE A 574 9.26 7.89 -27.78
N PRO A 575 9.64 9.08 -28.30
CA PRO A 575 10.75 9.20 -29.24
C PRO A 575 12.08 8.67 -28.70
N TYR A 576 12.37 8.94 -27.42
CA TYR A 576 13.58 8.46 -26.76
C TYR A 576 13.61 6.92 -26.65
N LYS A 577 12.45 6.31 -26.35
CA LYS A 577 12.33 4.86 -26.23
C LYS A 577 12.28 4.15 -27.58
N CYS A 578 11.70 4.78 -28.60
CA CYS A 578 11.82 4.34 -29.98
C CYS A 578 13.28 4.33 -30.43
N TRP A 579 14.05 5.37 -30.11
CA TRP A 579 15.49 5.39 -30.40
C TRP A 579 16.24 4.26 -29.69
N GLN A 580 15.97 4.01 -28.42
CA GLN A 580 16.57 2.88 -27.68
C GLN A 580 16.14 1.50 -28.22
N TYR A 581 14.93 1.37 -28.76
CA TYR A 581 14.47 0.16 -29.43
C TYR A 581 15.22 -0.08 -30.74
N LEU A 582 15.48 0.97 -31.52
CA LEU A 582 16.26 0.89 -32.76
C LEU A 582 17.73 0.49 -32.53
N GLU A 583 18.24 0.72 -31.32
CA GLU A 583 19.58 0.31 -30.87
C GLU A 583 19.58 -1.05 -30.13
N ASP A 584 18.48 -1.83 -30.22
CA ASP A 584 18.28 -3.12 -29.54
C ASP A 584 18.45 -3.11 -28.00
N ALA A 585 18.47 -1.92 -27.38
CA ALA A 585 18.62 -1.76 -25.94
C ALA A 585 17.32 -2.02 -25.16
N VAL A 586 16.17 -2.07 -25.84
CA VAL A 586 14.83 -2.17 -25.26
C VAL A 586 13.96 -3.11 -26.10
N SER A 587 13.13 -3.96 -25.46
CA SER A 587 12.25 -4.90 -26.17
C SER A 587 10.97 -4.25 -26.72
N ILE A 588 10.37 -4.85 -27.75
CA ILE A 588 9.11 -4.38 -28.36
C ILE A 588 7.96 -4.30 -27.35
N ASN A 589 7.90 -5.23 -26.39
CA ASN A 589 6.89 -5.25 -25.33
C ASN A 589 7.02 -4.04 -24.38
N HIS A 590 8.25 -3.61 -24.12
CA HIS A 590 8.51 -2.43 -23.29
C HIS A 590 8.11 -1.14 -24.04
N LEU A 591 8.41 -1.06 -25.33
CA LEU A 591 7.97 0.05 -26.18
C LEU A 591 6.43 0.11 -26.29
N ALA A 592 5.78 -1.03 -26.51
CA ALA A 592 4.31 -1.13 -26.54
C ALA A 592 3.68 -0.68 -25.22
N SER A 593 4.26 -1.05 -24.08
CA SER A 593 3.78 -0.65 -22.75
C SER A 593 3.88 0.87 -22.52
N ILE A 594 4.99 1.48 -22.95
CA ILE A 594 5.19 2.94 -22.83
C ILE A 594 4.23 3.70 -23.75
N SER A 595 4.01 3.22 -24.98
CA SER A 595 3.06 3.79 -25.93
C SER A 595 1.60 3.67 -25.45
N ALA A 596 1.25 2.53 -24.83
CA ALA A 596 -0.06 2.35 -24.20
C ALA A 596 -0.25 3.31 -23.00
N PHE A 597 0.78 3.52 -22.19
CA PHE A 597 0.76 4.47 -21.08
C PHE A 597 0.61 5.93 -21.55
N ALA A 598 1.33 6.33 -22.59
CA ALA A 598 1.19 7.67 -23.17
C ALA A 598 -0.23 7.90 -23.73
N SER A 599 -0.79 6.92 -24.42
CA SER A 599 -2.16 6.96 -24.92
C SER A 599 -3.17 7.07 -23.77
N PHE A 600 -3.01 6.27 -22.72
CA PHE A 600 -3.89 6.30 -21.55
C PHE A 600 -3.79 7.61 -20.77
N THR A 601 -2.58 8.10 -20.49
CA THR A 601 -2.39 9.38 -19.79
C THR A 601 -2.96 10.55 -20.58
N THR A 602 -2.96 10.48 -21.90
CA THR A 602 -3.62 11.45 -22.79
C THR A 602 -5.14 11.39 -22.66
N LEU A 603 -5.75 10.21 -22.72
CA LEU A 603 -7.20 10.04 -22.54
C LEU A 603 -7.66 10.48 -21.14
N ALA A 604 -6.93 10.08 -20.11
CA ALA A 604 -7.19 10.49 -18.73
C ALA A 604 -7.06 12.00 -18.57
N PHE A 605 -6.05 12.63 -19.16
CA PHE A 605 -5.89 14.08 -19.17
C PHE A 605 -7.08 14.78 -19.84
N ILE A 606 -7.52 14.33 -21.01
CA ILE A 606 -8.69 14.89 -21.71
C ILE A 606 -9.95 14.78 -20.83
N PHE A 607 -10.16 13.63 -20.18
CA PHE A 607 -11.28 13.43 -19.27
C PHE A 607 -11.22 14.38 -18.07
N PHE A 608 -10.06 14.47 -17.40
CA PHE A 608 -9.86 15.35 -16.25
C PHE A 608 -10.02 16.83 -16.60
N CYS A 609 -9.47 17.26 -17.73
CA CYS A 609 -9.62 18.61 -18.23
C CYS A 609 -11.07 18.93 -18.57
N ARG A 610 -11.83 17.98 -19.14
CA ARG A 610 -13.29 18.14 -19.34
C ARG A 610 -14.06 18.22 -18.03
N PHE A 611 -13.68 17.44 -17.01
CA PHE A 611 -14.36 17.43 -15.72
C PHE A 611 -14.18 18.76 -14.97
N PHE A 612 -12.96 19.31 -14.97
CA PHE A 612 -12.68 20.58 -14.29
C PHE A 612 -12.95 21.81 -15.17
N TYR A 613 -13.18 21.63 -16.47
CA TYR A 613 -13.51 22.72 -17.38
C TYR A 613 -14.76 23.45 -16.92
N GLY A 614 -14.69 24.78 -16.86
CA GLY A 614 -15.82 25.61 -16.49
C GLY A 614 -16.11 25.62 -14.98
N LEU A 615 -15.29 24.98 -14.14
CA LEU A 615 -15.47 25.01 -12.68
C LEU A 615 -15.23 26.41 -12.13
N ILE A 616 -16.23 26.96 -11.45
CA ILE A 616 -16.21 28.31 -10.87
C ILE A 616 -15.43 28.29 -9.55
N GLY A 617 -14.36 29.08 -9.51
CA GLY A 617 -13.55 29.29 -8.32
C GLY A 617 -14.02 30.48 -7.48
N VAL A 618 -14.36 31.59 -8.13
CA VAL A 618 -14.76 32.84 -7.46
C VAL A 618 -15.82 33.56 -8.29
N ILE A 619 -16.81 34.15 -7.63
CA ILE A 619 -17.71 35.14 -8.23
C ILE A 619 -17.56 36.44 -7.46
N SER A 620 -17.43 37.55 -8.18
CA SER A 620 -17.40 38.91 -7.62
C SER A 620 -18.49 39.76 -8.26
N MET A 621 -19.02 40.72 -7.52
CA MET A 621 -19.97 41.73 -8.01
C MET A 621 -19.32 43.10 -7.98
N ASN A 622 -19.74 44.00 -8.86
CA ASN A 622 -19.32 45.39 -8.80
C ASN A 622 -20.07 46.15 -7.70
N GLU A 623 -19.68 47.39 -7.39
CA GLU A 623 -20.27 48.16 -6.29
C GLU A 623 -21.79 48.34 -6.45
N SER A 624 -22.25 48.63 -7.67
CA SER A 624 -23.68 48.81 -8.00
C SER A 624 -24.51 47.52 -8.05
N ASN A 625 -23.89 46.34 -7.88
CA ASN A 625 -24.52 45.01 -8.02
C ASN A 625 -25.12 44.69 -9.41
N GLU A 626 -24.86 45.50 -10.43
CA GLU A 626 -25.40 45.29 -11.78
C GLU A 626 -24.60 44.28 -12.60
N TYR A 627 -23.31 44.12 -12.30
CA TYR A 627 -22.38 43.29 -13.06
C TYR A 627 -21.70 42.26 -12.17
N ILE A 628 -21.46 41.08 -12.75
CA ILE A 628 -20.73 40.00 -12.11
C ILE A 628 -19.49 39.61 -12.91
N ARG A 629 -18.43 39.25 -12.17
CA ARG A 629 -17.18 38.69 -12.69
C ARG A 629 -17.00 37.28 -12.17
N ILE A 630 -17.04 36.31 -13.08
CA ILE A 630 -16.91 34.89 -12.77
C ILE A 630 -15.50 34.43 -13.11
N GLY A 631 -14.73 34.05 -12.09
CA GLY A 631 -13.44 33.39 -12.22
C GLY A 631 -13.60 31.88 -12.30
N TYR A 632 -13.33 31.29 -13.46
CA TYR A 632 -13.50 29.86 -13.73
C TYR A 632 -12.23 29.22 -14.31
N LEU A 633 -12.17 27.89 -14.25
CA LEU A 633 -11.04 27.13 -14.77
C LEU A 633 -11.19 26.85 -16.27
N SER A 634 -10.15 27.20 -17.05
CA SER A 634 -10.04 26.81 -18.45
C SER A 634 -9.66 25.34 -18.61
N PHE A 635 -9.74 24.83 -19.84
CA PHE A 635 -9.40 23.44 -20.17
C PHE A 635 -7.98 23.07 -19.72
N TRP A 636 -7.05 24.02 -19.76
CA TRP A 636 -5.64 23.82 -19.39
C TRP A 636 -5.32 24.08 -17.92
N GLY A 637 -6.33 24.30 -17.06
CA GLY A 637 -6.11 24.57 -15.64
C GLY A 637 -5.68 26.01 -15.31
N SER A 638 -5.72 26.92 -16.28
CA SER A 638 -5.50 28.37 -16.07
C SER A 638 -6.82 29.07 -15.73
N ARG A 639 -6.77 30.10 -14.88
CA ARG A 639 -7.94 30.93 -14.56
C ARG A 639 -8.35 31.78 -15.77
N ARG A 640 -9.65 31.83 -16.05
CA ARG A 640 -10.28 32.79 -16.96
C ARG A 640 -11.37 33.56 -16.21
N ASN A 641 -11.61 34.78 -16.66
CA ASN A 641 -12.68 35.63 -16.12
C ASN A 641 -13.72 35.87 -17.21
N LYS A 642 -14.99 35.75 -16.84
CA LYS A 642 -16.15 36.13 -17.66
C LYS A 642 -16.91 37.25 -16.95
N TYR A 643 -17.39 38.22 -17.71
CA TYR A 643 -18.15 39.37 -17.24
C TYR A 643 -19.55 39.28 -17.83
N MET A 644 -20.59 39.48 -17.02
CA MET A 644 -21.97 39.50 -17.47
C MET A 644 -22.80 40.37 -16.53
N ARG A 645 -23.98 40.78 -16.99
CA ARG A 645 -24.96 41.47 -16.15
C ARG A 645 -25.64 40.50 -15.21
N LEU A 646 -26.02 40.96 -14.03
CA LEU A 646 -26.73 40.14 -13.05
C LEU A 646 -28.06 39.61 -13.60
N GLU A 647 -28.81 40.44 -14.33
CA GLU A 647 -30.09 40.09 -14.97
C GLU A 647 -29.98 38.95 -15.99
N ASP A 648 -28.78 38.71 -16.53
CA ASP A 648 -28.55 37.64 -17.50
C ASP A 648 -28.29 36.29 -16.82
N VAL A 649 -28.14 36.24 -15.49
CA VAL A 649 -27.92 35.01 -14.73
C VAL A 649 -29.24 34.27 -14.56
N ILE A 650 -29.27 32.97 -14.90
CA ILE A 650 -30.43 32.12 -14.63
C ILE A 650 -30.40 31.73 -13.15
N PRO A 651 -31.48 32.02 -12.38
CA PRO A 651 -31.59 31.64 -10.98
C PRO A 651 -31.38 30.13 -10.74
N LEU A 652 -30.78 29.77 -9.60
CA LEU A 652 -30.38 28.39 -9.33
C LEU A 652 -31.57 27.42 -9.22
N ASN A 653 -32.74 27.90 -8.77
CA ASN A 653 -33.99 27.15 -8.67
C ASN A 653 -34.55 26.71 -10.05
N GLU A 654 -34.33 27.49 -11.10
CA GLU A 654 -34.76 27.18 -12.48
C GLU A 654 -33.73 26.33 -13.24
N SER A 655 -32.46 26.32 -12.79
CA SER A 655 -31.34 25.67 -13.47
C SER A 655 -31.15 24.18 -13.17
N SER A 656 -32.02 23.57 -12.36
CA SER A 656 -31.79 22.33 -11.58
C SER A 656 -31.69 21.02 -12.40
N THR A 657 -30.64 20.90 -13.20
CA THR A 657 -30.15 19.63 -13.78
C THR A 657 -28.65 19.52 -13.54
N GLY A 658 -28.26 19.24 -12.29
CA GLY A 658 -26.87 19.00 -11.89
C GLY A 658 -26.37 17.61 -12.25
N ILE A 659 -25.04 17.43 -12.29
CA ILE A 659 -24.37 16.13 -12.52
C ILE A 659 -24.38 15.28 -11.23
N ASN A 660 -24.56 15.94 -10.07
CA ASN A 660 -24.72 15.37 -8.72
C ASN A 660 -25.29 16.46 -7.78
N SER A 661 -25.78 16.13 -6.58
CA SER A 661 -26.34 17.10 -5.62
C SER A 661 -25.35 18.16 -5.10
N LYS A 662 -24.06 18.05 -5.44
CA LYS A 662 -22.96 18.90 -4.96
C LYS A 662 -22.45 19.93 -5.97
N ILE A 663 -22.70 19.74 -7.27
CA ILE A 663 -22.26 20.65 -8.35
C ILE A 663 -23.45 20.94 -9.26
N VAL A 664 -23.78 22.21 -9.38
CA VAL A 664 -24.90 22.71 -10.20
C VAL A 664 -24.41 23.45 -11.42
N ARG A 665 -25.24 23.47 -12.47
CA ARG A 665 -24.93 24.15 -13.74
C ARG A 665 -25.29 25.62 -13.61
N PHE A 666 -24.28 26.48 -13.63
CA PHE A 666 -24.44 27.93 -13.72
C PHE A 666 -24.63 28.34 -15.18
N ARG A 667 -25.77 28.97 -15.49
CA ARG A 667 -26.19 29.32 -16.86
C ARG A 667 -26.59 30.79 -16.95
N GLN A 668 -26.68 31.28 -18.18
CA GLN A 668 -27.14 32.63 -18.48
C GLN A 668 -28.21 32.60 -19.59
N TYR A 669 -29.09 33.59 -19.67
CA TYR A 669 -30.16 33.64 -20.67
C TYR A 669 -29.61 33.89 -22.09
N SER A 670 -28.59 34.73 -22.21
CA SER A 670 -28.03 35.15 -23.50
C SER A 670 -27.14 34.11 -24.20
N SER A 671 -26.78 33.01 -23.53
CA SER A 671 -25.83 32.02 -24.07
C SER A 671 -26.07 30.61 -23.53
N ASN A 672 -25.86 29.62 -24.40
CA ASN A 672 -25.87 28.20 -24.04
C ASN A 672 -24.58 27.72 -23.34
N GLU A 673 -23.65 28.62 -23.00
CA GLU A 673 -22.45 28.26 -22.25
C GLU A 673 -22.81 27.89 -20.80
N VAL A 674 -22.31 26.72 -20.36
CA VAL A 674 -22.57 26.20 -19.02
C VAL A 674 -21.27 26.20 -18.23
N LEU A 675 -21.31 26.81 -17.05
CA LEU A 675 -20.25 26.74 -16.04
C LEU A 675 -20.70 25.84 -14.88
N ASN A 676 -19.75 25.35 -14.10
CA ASN A 676 -20.02 24.42 -13.00
C ASN A 676 -19.79 25.14 -11.66
N LEU A 677 -20.84 25.26 -10.86
CA LEU A 677 -20.81 25.90 -9.53
C LEU A 677 -20.82 24.81 -8.44
N SER A 678 -19.89 24.87 -7.50
CA SER A 678 -19.85 23.95 -6.36
C SER A 678 -20.73 24.49 -5.22
N LEU A 679 -21.63 23.66 -4.71
CA LEU A 679 -22.38 23.96 -3.49
C LEU A 679 -21.63 23.48 -2.24
N PHE A 680 -20.68 22.56 -2.43
CA PHE A 680 -19.88 21.99 -1.35
C PHE A 680 -18.58 22.77 -1.12
N ASN A 681 -18.18 22.95 0.15
CA ASN A 681 -16.96 23.64 0.56
C ASN A 681 -16.82 25.04 -0.09
N ALA A 682 -17.97 25.69 -0.27
CA ALA A 682 -18.11 27.04 -0.76
C ALA A 682 -18.20 28.00 0.43
N GLU A 683 -17.58 29.15 0.27
CA GLU A 683 -17.58 30.25 1.24
C GLU A 683 -18.29 31.43 0.60
N LEU A 684 -19.38 31.87 1.23
CA LEU A 684 -20.07 33.10 0.87
C LEU A 684 -19.43 34.23 1.67
N LEU A 685 -18.76 35.14 0.96
CA LEU A 685 -17.96 36.21 1.56
C LEU A 685 -18.80 37.47 1.84
N ASP A 686 -19.93 37.62 1.14
CA ASP A 686 -20.93 38.67 1.33
C ASP A 686 -22.31 38.02 1.20
N GLN A 687 -23.02 37.85 2.32
CA GLN A 687 -24.29 37.12 2.35
C GLN A 687 -25.43 37.89 1.66
N GLU A 688 -25.43 39.22 1.75
CA GLU A 688 -26.47 40.06 1.14
C GLU A 688 -26.37 40.02 -0.38
N ARG A 689 -25.16 40.21 -0.92
CA ARG A 689 -24.92 40.11 -2.36
C ARG A 689 -25.09 38.66 -2.87
N ALA A 690 -24.79 37.66 -2.04
CA ALA A 690 -25.05 36.27 -2.38
C ALA A 690 -26.55 35.96 -2.48
N ALA A 691 -27.38 36.54 -1.62
CA ALA A 691 -28.84 36.39 -1.69
C ALA A 691 -29.40 37.05 -2.96
N VAL A 692 -28.86 38.21 -3.36
CA VAL A 692 -29.21 38.87 -4.63
C VAL A 692 -28.83 38.01 -5.84
N LEU A 693 -27.66 37.37 -5.82
CA LEU A 693 -27.16 36.56 -6.95
C LEU A 693 -27.80 35.17 -7.04
N PHE A 694 -27.99 34.49 -5.92
CA PHE A 694 -28.39 33.07 -5.89
C PHE A 694 -29.82 32.83 -5.41
N GLY A 695 -30.48 33.84 -4.82
CA GLY A 695 -31.74 33.69 -4.12
C GLY A 695 -31.54 33.01 -2.76
N ASP A 696 -32.05 31.78 -2.62
CA ASP A 696 -31.91 31.01 -1.39
C ASP A 696 -30.46 30.57 -1.14
N THR A 697 -29.80 31.20 -0.18
CA THR A 697 -28.42 30.89 0.22
C THR A 697 -28.30 29.66 1.13
N SER A 698 -29.43 29.13 1.63
CA SER A 698 -29.43 27.96 2.53
C SER A 698 -28.89 26.69 1.85
N ILE A 699 -28.96 26.63 0.52
CA ILE A 699 -28.43 25.53 -0.32
C ILE A 699 -26.92 25.31 -0.17
N PHE A 700 -26.17 26.35 0.20
CA PHE A 700 -24.72 26.27 0.45
C PHE A 700 -24.41 25.77 1.88
N SER A 701 -25.37 25.86 2.80
CA SER A 701 -25.23 25.47 4.22
C SER A 701 -25.76 24.06 4.52
N SER A 702 -26.81 23.62 3.83
CA SER A 702 -27.44 22.29 4.02
C SER A 702 -26.52 21.12 3.65
N SER A 703 -25.56 21.37 2.76
CA SER A 703 -24.55 20.39 2.35
C SER A 703 -23.41 20.18 3.38
N ALA A 704 -23.28 21.05 4.38
CA ALA A 704 -22.30 20.93 5.46
C ALA A 704 -22.83 20.13 6.67
N LYS A 705 -24.16 20.16 6.94
CA LYS A 705 -24.80 19.52 8.10
C LYS A 705 -25.01 17.99 8.00
N LYS A 706 -24.72 17.35 6.87
CA LYS A 706 -24.79 15.88 6.70
C LYS A 706 -23.47 15.14 7.00
N MET A 707 -22.53 15.79 7.68
CA MET A 707 -21.27 15.17 8.16
C MET A 707 -21.07 15.44 9.65
N GLY A 708 -22.03 14.96 10.46
CA GLY A 708 -21.81 14.64 11.87
C GLY A 708 -21.62 13.14 11.99
#